data_AF-A0A2A2RDE8-F1
#
_entry.id   AF-A0A2A2RDE8-F1
#
_cell.length_a   1.000
_cell.length_b   1.000
_cell.length_c   1.000
_cell.angle_alpha   90.00
_cell.angle_beta   90.00
_cell.angle_gamma   90.00
#
_symmetry.space_group_name_H-M   'P 1'
#
loop_
_entity.id
_entity.type
_entity.pdbx_description
1 polymer ?
#
loop_
_entity_poly.entity_id
_entity_poly.type
_entity_poly.pdbx_seq_one_letter_code
_entity_poly.pdbx_strand_id
1 'polypeptide(L)'
;MKKLFFLALTLWSSVAVTVAADKPRKLVLIAGRPSHPPLMHEFRAGSLLLEKCLKGVPGFTIEVHTNGWVRDEKTFADADAVVIYADGGGGHPAVQGNHKEVLGALIKRGVGFGAMHYGVEVVPAQAGAEFNDWIGGHYAKDISCNPIWEPDYQKFPTHPITRGVQPFKTKDEWYFNMSFRAGMQGIVPILVAKPSDAVRDGPYVYPKGPYPHIQAAKGRDEIMMWAVERSDGGRGFGFTGGHFHLNWGNDQQRKTILNAFLWLAKAEVPTNGVESKITEAELMANLDPKNTPKPLAQKKAEAAPAGPAPKAAFTSAIITKKTPGHAVDMDVDITGWKELHLFVNDAGDGFSCDWANWVEPRLVAADGKETKLTELKWTAARADFGDVRVGANAGGKPLQVAGKSVAYGLGTHANSVVSYALPADAKFTRFKARGGLDNGGTDQNGGDGSSVQFQVFASAPVQVAAAAAKGGAKPTAAGGPERDAENALAGLDVGTGLKAQLFASEPMLLSPSNVEVDHLGRIWICEVMNYRGRNGSRPEGDRIVVLEDTDGDGKADKQTVFYQGRDIDSALGICVLPSLDGKSTKVIVSCAPNVFIFTDENGDLKSDKKELLFTKVGNPQHDHSTHAFIFGPDGKLYWNFGNTGKGVSDKDGNPIVDLAGNTVTDKGQPYRQGMAFRCNPDGSQLEVLGHNFRNNYEVTVDSFGTLWQSDNDDDGNKSVRINYVMEFGNFGYVDELTGAGWGDGWKKANAKAKLSDDEKPRFHWHLDDPGVVPTMLITGQGSPTGITVYEGDLLPAPFRGQVIHCDAGPNIVRAYPAKTAGAGYTATIAPVLTGARDKWFRPADVCVAPDGSLIVADWYDPGVGGHAMGDLTRGRVFRVTVPGAEKYTVPKLDLTTPAGAVAALKSPNLTARYLGYTALKNSGAKAEAELVKLFKSDNARHRARALWLLAQLPGGKAHLASALKDTDADIRITALRAARRYNLDPLAATTQLVSDSSPAVRRECAIALRHSKASEAPALWTKLAQAHDGQDRWYLEALGIAADRNETAWFSAWQSAAGANWNTPAGRDIIWRSRTPAAAPLLGKLVLDAKTSAEDKARFLRALDFIPKCKEKDDALAAIALGAL
;
A
#
# COMPACT_ATOMS: atom_id res chain seq x y z
N MET A 1 28.95 69.86 29.33
CA MET A 1 28.04 70.21 30.45
C MET A 1 26.60 70.10 29.98
N LYS A 2 25.74 69.50 30.81
CA LYS A 2 24.33 69.17 30.55
C LYS A 2 23.43 70.42 30.48
N LYS A 3 22.34 70.31 29.69
CA LYS A 3 20.91 70.65 29.98
C LYS A 3 20.27 71.30 28.73
N LEU A 4 19.37 70.59 28.03
CA LEU A 4 17.93 70.32 28.27
C LEU A 4 17.01 71.38 27.61
N PHE A 5 16.36 70.94 26.51
CA PHE A 5 14.91 71.01 26.22
C PHE A 5 14.10 72.27 26.61
N PHE A 6 13.39 72.91 25.68
CA PHE A 6 12.05 72.56 25.17
C PHE A 6 11.55 73.54 24.08
N LEU A 7 10.79 72.97 23.12
CA LEU A 7 9.80 73.49 22.16
C LEU A 7 9.77 74.97 21.69
N ALA A 8 9.68 75.13 20.37
CA ALA A 8 8.59 75.87 19.71
C ALA A 8 8.41 75.37 18.25
N LEU A 9 7.14 75.12 17.87
CA LEU A 9 6.71 74.82 16.50
C LEU A 9 6.75 76.10 15.64
N THR A 10 7.10 75.97 14.36
CA THR A 10 6.42 76.70 13.27
C THR A 10 6.67 76.01 11.93
N LEU A 11 5.57 75.91 11.16
CA LEU A 11 5.45 75.25 9.87
C LEU A 11 6.34 75.87 8.78
N TRP A 12 6.81 75.01 7.87
CA TRP A 12 6.94 75.34 6.45
C TRP A 12 6.39 74.20 5.59
N SER A 13 5.59 74.59 4.61
CA SER A 13 4.88 73.78 3.64
C SER A 13 5.83 73.28 2.53
N SER A 14 5.85 71.97 2.30
CA SER A 14 6.37 71.35 1.08
C SER A 14 5.23 70.59 0.38
N VAL A 15 4.98 70.96 -0.88
CA VAL A 15 4.01 70.35 -1.78
C VAL A 15 4.30 68.85 -1.92
N ALA A 16 3.37 68.01 -1.46
CA ALA A 16 3.43 66.57 -1.67
C ALA A 16 2.69 66.22 -2.97
N VAL A 17 3.44 65.70 -3.95
CA VAL A 17 2.88 64.97 -5.09
C VAL A 17 2.37 63.65 -4.54
N THR A 18 1.05 63.46 -4.51
CA THR A 18 0.42 62.18 -4.20
C THR A 18 0.66 61.21 -5.35
N VAL A 19 1.64 60.31 -5.19
CA VAL A 19 1.74 59.10 -6.01
C VAL A 19 0.62 58.16 -5.53
N ALA A 20 -0.36 57.90 -6.38
CA ALA A 20 -1.38 56.90 -6.11
C ALA A 20 -0.68 55.54 -5.88
N ALA A 21 -0.99 54.87 -4.77
CA ALA A 21 -0.51 53.51 -4.54
C ALA A 21 -1.11 52.59 -5.62
N ASP A 22 -0.26 51.99 -6.46
CA ASP A 22 -0.71 51.05 -7.49
C ASP A 22 -1.49 49.89 -6.87
N LYS A 23 -2.61 49.55 -7.50
CA LYS A 23 -3.45 48.41 -7.10
C LYS A 23 -2.59 47.12 -7.10
N PRO A 24 -2.69 46.26 -6.08
CA PRO A 24 -2.02 44.96 -6.09
C PRO A 24 -2.37 44.15 -7.34
N ARG A 25 -1.36 43.54 -7.97
CA ARG A 25 -1.51 42.69 -9.15
C ARG A 25 -2.01 41.30 -8.76
N LYS A 26 -2.97 40.76 -9.50
CA LYS A 26 -3.59 39.45 -9.23
C LYS A 26 -3.31 38.43 -10.32
N LEU A 27 -2.82 37.25 -9.93
CA LEU A 27 -2.70 36.08 -10.80
C LEU A 27 -3.70 34.99 -10.39
N VAL A 28 -4.45 34.45 -11.35
CA VAL A 28 -5.30 33.27 -11.15
C VAL A 28 -4.55 32.03 -11.68
N LEU A 29 -4.27 31.06 -10.80
CA LEU A 29 -3.58 29.82 -11.16
C LEU A 29 -4.58 28.66 -11.17
N ILE A 30 -4.81 28.07 -12.33
CA ILE A 30 -5.73 26.96 -12.56
C ILE A 30 -4.93 25.66 -12.57
N ALA A 31 -5.06 24.89 -11.50
CA ALA A 31 -4.53 23.54 -11.38
C ALA A 31 -5.49 22.52 -11.99
N GLY A 32 -4.96 21.70 -12.90
CA GLY A 32 -5.67 20.62 -13.57
C GLY A 32 -6.23 19.57 -12.61
N ARG A 33 -6.94 18.60 -13.18
CA ARG A 33 -7.39 17.43 -12.42
C ARG A 33 -6.20 16.51 -12.14
N PRO A 34 -6.22 15.76 -11.04
CA PRO A 34 -5.16 14.82 -10.75
C PRO A 34 -5.07 13.76 -11.86
N SER A 35 -3.90 13.63 -12.48
CA SER A 35 -3.55 12.53 -13.36
C SER A 35 -2.21 11.91 -12.95
N HIS A 36 -1.84 10.78 -13.55
CA HIS A 36 -0.61 10.04 -13.25
C HIS A 36 -0.49 9.50 -11.80
N PRO A 37 0.46 8.58 -11.55
CA PRO A 37 0.76 8.11 -10.20
C PRO A 37 1.25 9.23 -9.27
N PRO A 38 1.25 9.01 -7.95
CA PRO A 38 1.76 9.99 -6.98
C PRO A 38 3.16 10.51 -7.34
N LEU A 39 3.41 11.78 -7.05
CA LEU A 39 4.60 12.57 -7.41
C LEU A 39 4.74 12.91 -8.90
N MET A 40 3.79 12.49 -9.73
CA MET A 40 3.67 12.91 -11.13
C MET A 40 2.37 13.70 -11.34
N HIS A 41 2.44 14.76 -12.15
CA HIS A 41 1.29 15.61 -12.48
C HIS A 41 0.54 16.10 -11.23
N GLU A 42 1.27 16.48 -10.18
CA GLU A 42 0.72 17.02 -8.94
C GLU A 42 0.33 18.50 -9.11
N PHE A 43 -0.62 18.75 -10.01
CA PHE A 43 -0.99 20.09 -10.43
C PHE A 43 -1.48 20.96 -9.27
N ARG A 44 -2.31 20.39 -8.38
CA ARG A 44 -2.82 21.14 -7.22
C ARG A 44 -1.70 21.33 -6.18
N ALA A 45 -0.95 20.29 -5.84
CA ALA A 45 0.12 20.37 -4.85
C ALA A 45 1.20 21.38 -5.27
N GLY A 46 1.66 21.29 -6.53
CA GLY A 46 2.63 22.23 -7.11
C GLY A 46 2.10 23.66 -7.11
N SER A 47 0.83 23.86 -7.46
CA SER A 47 0.22 25.20 -7.46
C SER A 47 0.13 25.82 -6.06
N LEU A 48 -0.25 25.05 -5.04
CA LEU A 48 -0.31 25.51 -3.65
C LEU A 48 1.09 25.80 -3.08
N LEU A 49 2.09 25.03 -3.49
CA LEU A 49 3.48 25.27 -3.11
C LEU A 49 4.03 26.56 -3.72
N LEU A 50 3.74 26.82 -5.00
CA LEU A 50 4.11 28.06 -5.69
C LEU A 50 3.37 29.27 -5.12
N GLU A 51 2.09 29.13 -4.79
CA GLU A 51 1.32 30.17 -4.07
C GLU A 51 1.99 30.53 -2.74
N LYS A 52 2.37 29.53 -1.96
CA LYS A 52 3.09 29.75 -0.70
C LYS A 52 4.40 30.50 -0.91
N CYS A 53 5.15 30.17 -1.97
CA CYS A 53 6.42 30.83 -2.27
C CYS A 53 6.26 32.31 -2.67
N LEU A 54 5.08 32.71 -3.16
CA LEU A 54 4.76 34.11 -3.48
C LEU A 54 4.10 34.85 -2.31
N LYS A 55 3.79 34.16 -1.21
CA LYS A 55 3.22 34.76 -0.01
C LYS A 55 4.22 35.72 0.61
N GLY A 56 3.95 37.02 0.50
CA GLY A 56 4.80 38.08 1.04
C GLY A 56 5.52 38.92 -0.02
N VAL A 57 5.32 38.65 -1.32
CA VAL A 57 5.75 39.57 -2.39
C VAL A 57 4.86 40.82 -2.34
N PRO A 58 5.42 42.03 -2.09
CA PRO A 58 4.62 43.25 -1.98
C PRO A 58 3.87 43.56 -3.27
N GLY A 59 2.60 43.94 -3.15
CA GLY A 59 1.78 44.37 -4.31
C GLY A 59 1.40 43.24 -5.27
N PHE A 60 1.51 41.97 -4.87
CA PHE A 60 1.13 40.82 -5.70
C PHE A 60 0.28 39.82 -4.90
N THR A 61 -0.78 39.30 -5.53
CA THR A 61 -1.64 38.25 -4.99
C THR A 61 -1.80 37.14 -6.02
N ILE A 62 -1.95 35.92 -5.52
CA ILE A 62 -2.21 34.74 -6.32
C ILE A 62 -3.43 34.02 -5.75
N GLU A 63 -4.29 33.53 -6.62
CA GLU A 63 -5.51 32.78 -6.28
C GLU A 63 -5.49 31.44 -7.01
N VAL A 64 -5.39 30.34 -6.26
CA VAL A 64 -5.33 28.98 -6.82
C VAL A 64 -6.72 28.37 -6.92
N HIS A 65 -7.07 27.89 -8.11
CA HIS A 65 -8.27 27.10 -8.40
C HIS A 65 -7.86 25.68 -8.76
N THR A 66 -8.46 24.67 -8.13
CA THR A 66 -8.04 23.27 -8.26
C THR A 66 -9.08 22.40 -8.95
N ASN A 67 -8.63 21.30 -9.55
CA ASN A 67 -9.46 20.27 -10.20
C ASN A 67 -10.10 20.69 -11.53
N GLY A 68 -9.39 21.51 -12.31
CA GLY A 68 -9.83 22.00 -13.62
C GLY A 68 -10.28 23.46 -13.56
N TRP A 69 -11.15 23.87 -14.49
CA TRP A 69 -11.58 25.26 -14.67
C TRP A 69 -12.13 25.89 -13.38
N VAL A 70 -12.03 27.23 -13.29
CA VAL A 70 -12.54 27.99 -12.14
C VAL A 70 -14.04 27.75 -11.94
N ARG A 71 -14.48 27.67 -10.67
CA ARG A 71 -15.91 27.44 -10.36
C ARG A 71 -16.77 28.69 -10.59
N ASP A 72 -16.20 29.87 -10.35
CA ASP A 72 -16.85 31.16 -10.55
C ASP A 72 -15.92 32.08 -11.35
N GLU A 73 -16.29 32.34 -12.61
CA GLU A 73 -15.51 33.18 -13.52
C GLU A 73 -15.42 34.65 -13.07
N LYS A 74 -16.19 35.08 -12.06
CA LYS A 74 -16.02 36.38 -11.42
C LYS A 74 -14.62 36.59 -10.86
N THR A 75 -13.88 35.52 -10.54
CA THR A 75 -12.47 35.64 -10.13
C THR A 75 -11.60 36.33 -11.20
N PHE A 76 -11.98 36.22 -12.47
CA PHE A 76 -11.27 36.87 -13.56
C PHE A 76 -11.59 38.36 -13.71
N ALA A 77 -12.57 38.91 -12.99
CA ALA A 77 -13.00 40.31 -13.14
C ALA A 77 -11.84 41.29 -12.90
N ASP A 78 -10.95 40.95 -11.97
CA ASP A 78 -9.84 41.78 -11.54
C ASP A 78 -8.47 41.13 -11.73
N ALA A 79 -8.39 40.02 -12.47
CA ALA A 79 -7.15 39.31 -12.76
C ALA A 79 -6.26 40.09 -13.74
N ASP A 80 -4.97 40.21 -13.43
CA ASP A 80 -3.91 40.72 -14.32
C ASP A 80 -3.22 39.59 -15.09
N ALA A 81 -3.25 38.36 -14.57
CA ALA A 81 -2.75 37.17 -15.24
C ALA A 81 -3.57 35.91 -14.94
N VAL A 82 -3.54 34.96 -15.87
CA VAL A 82 -4.08 33.60 -15.72
C VAL A 82 -3.02 32.59 -16.13
N VAL A 83 -2.81 31.55 -15.31
CA VAL A 83 -1.91 30.44 -15.63
C VAL A 83 -2.67 29.12 -15.55
N ILE A 84 -2.45 28.23 -16.51
CA ILE A 84 -2.97 26.85 -16.46
C ILE A 84 -1.80 25.88 -16.30
N TYR A 85 -1.84 25.08 -15.23
CA TYR A 85 -0.93 23.96 -14.99
C TYR A 85 -1.76 22.68 -14.89
N ALA A 86 -1.80 21.92 -15.99
CA ALA A 86 -2.76 20.82 -16.17
C ALA A 86 -2.30 19.83 -17.25
N ASP A 87 -3.11 18.78 -17.48
CA ASP A 87 -3.07 17.97 -18.70
C ASP A 87 -3.60 18.76 -19.92
N GLY A 88 -3.28 18.25 -21.12
CA GLY A 88 -3.51 18.92 -22.39
C GLY A 88 -4.41 18.18 -23.38
N GLY A 89 -4.24 18.49 -24.65
CA GLY A 89 -4.97 17.88 -25.75
C GLY A 89 -6.47 18.24 -25.74
N GLY A 90 -7.33 17.28 -26.12
CA GLY A 90 -8.78 17.52 -26.22
C GLY A 90 -9.48 17.75 -24.88
N GLY A 91 -8.83 17.40 -23.76
CA GLY A 91 -9.33 17.62 -22.38
C GLY A 91 -8.79 18.90 -21.73
N HIS A 92 -8.00 19.69 -22.45
CA HIS A 92 -7.34 20.88 -21.91
C HIS A 92 -8.37 21.89 -21.33
N PRO A 93 -8.18 22.45 -20.11
CA PRO A 93 -9.18 23.31 -19.47
C PRO A 93 -9.60 24.53 -20.30
N ALA A 94 -8.68 25.13 -21.05
CA ALA A 94 -8.94 26.28 -21.93
C ALA A 94 -9.84 25.99 -23.14
N VAL A 95 -10.02 24.72 -23.54
CA VAL A 95 -10.77 24.37 -24.77
C VAL A 95 -12.07 23.64 -24.49
N GLN A 96 -12.45 23.53 -23.21
CA GLN A 96 -13.76 22.97 -22.82
C GLN A 96 -14.84 24.03 -22.92
N GLY A 97 -16.01 23.68 -23.46
CA GLY A 97 -17.16 24.57 -23.52
C GLY A 97 -16.83 25.92 -24.19
N ASN A 98 -17.13 27.01 -23.51
CA ASN A 98 -16.87 28.39 -23.94
C ASN A 98 -15.61 29.02 -23.31
N HIS A 99 -14.75 28.22 -22.66
CA HIS A 99 -13.61 28.77 -21.89
C HIS A 99 -12.58 29.46 -22.77
N LYS A 100 -12.46 29.05 -24.04
CA LYS A 100 -11.54 29.68 -25.00
C LYS A 100 -11.98 31.11 -25.30
N GLU A 101 -13.28 31.34 -25.45
CA GLU A 101 -13.87 32.64 -25.69
C GLU A 101 -13.69 33.54 -24.46
N VAL A 102 -13.85 32.99 -23.25
CA VAL A 102 -13.58 33.70 -21.98
C VAL A 102 -12.12 34.12 -21.90
N LEU A 103 -11.17 33.20 -22.11
CA LEU A 103 -9.74 33.52 -22.13
C LEU A 103 -9.39 34.55 -23.20
N GLY A 104 -9.96 34.41 -24.41
CA GLY A 104 -9.77 35.36 -25.49
C GLY A 104 -10.23 36.77 -25.12
N ALA A 105 -11.36 36.89 -24.40
CA ALA A 105 -11.84 38.18 -23.90
C ALA A 105 -10.92 38.77 -22.82
N LEU A 106 -10.42 37.95 -21.89
CA LEU A 106 -9.43 38.38 -20.88
C LEU A 106 -8.13 38.85 -21.54
N ILE A 107 -7.65 38.11 -22.51
CA ILE A 107 -6.42 38.39 -23.25
C ILE A 107 -6.54 39.70 -24.03
N LYS A 108 -7.66 39.92 -24.72
CA LYS A 108 -7.97 41.21 -25.38
C LYS A 108 -8.05 42.38 -24.41
N ARG A 109 -8.41 42.14 -23.15
CA ARG A 109 -8.39 43.14 -22.06
C ARG A 109 -6.97 43.41 -21.54
N GLY A 110 -5.96 42.70 -22.02
CA GLY A 110 -4.55 42.85 -21.63
C GLY A 110 -4.12 41.95 -20.48
N VAL A 111 -4.94 40.98 -20.07
CA VAL A 111 -4.58 39.95 -19.07
C VAL A 111 -3.50 39.04 -19.64
N GLY A 112 -2.45 38.78 -18.84
CA GLY A 112 -1.39 37.86 -19.22
C GLY A 112 -1.86 36.40 -19.17
N PHE A 113 -1.34 35.55 -20.06
CA PHE A 113 -1.70 34.12 -20.09
C PHE A 113 -0.47 33.20 -20.10
N GLY A 114 -0.42 32.21 -19.22
CA GLY A 114 0.66 31.24 -19.14
C GLY A 114 0.16 29.81 -19.15
N ALA A 115 0.98 28.89 -19.66
CA ALA A 115 0.68 27.47 -19.64
C ALA A 115 1.91 26.64 -19.25
N MET A 116 1.69 25.61 -18.44
CA MET A 116 2.75 24.79 -17.84
C MET A 116 2.50 23.29 -18.06
N HIS A 117 3.58 22.55 -18.30
CA HIS A 117 3.60 21.12 -18.62
C HIS A 117 2.68 20.80 -19.81
N TYR A 118 1.88 19.74 -19.75
CA TYR A 118 0.85 19.45 -20.75
C TYR A 118 -0.17 20.58 -20.95
N GLY A 119 -0.24 21.59 -20.08
CA GLY A 119 -0.98 22.81 -20.35
C GLY A 119 -0.52 23.53 -21.62
N VAL A 120 0.70 23.29 -22.11
CA VAL A 120 1.14 23.83 -23.41
C VAL A 120 0.61 23.03 -24.61
N GLU A 121 -0.04 21.89 -24.39
CA GLU A 121 -0.62 21.04 -25.43
C GLU A 121 -2.10 21.34 -25.67
N VAL A 122 -2.40 21.68 -26.92
CA VAL A 122 -3.76 21.77 -27.46
C VAL A 122 -3.84 21.01 -28.78
N VAL A 123 -5.03 20.50 -29.11
CA VAL A 123 -5.26 20.00 -30.47
C VAL A 123 -5.15 21.20 -31.43
N PRO A 124 -4.29 21.16 -32.47
CA PRO A 124 -4.05 22.34 -33.31
C PRO A 124 -5.32 22.96 -33.92
N ALA A 125 -6.28 22.12 -34.32
CA ALA A 125 -7.57 22.55 -34.86
C ALA A 125 -8.51 23.19 -33.81
N GLN A 126 -8.28 22.96 -32.51
CA GLN A 126 -9.11 23.52 -31.43
C GLN A 126 -8.62 24.90 -30.97
N ALA A 127 -7.31 25.03 -30.76
CA ALA A 127 -6.72 26.25 -30.18
C ALA A 127 -5.25 26.52 -30.56
N GLY A 128 -4.70 25.86 -31.58
CA GLY A 128 -3.27 26.01 -31.91
C GLY A 128 -2.90 27.42 -32.38
N ALA A 129 -3.79 28.06 -33.15
CA ALA A 129 -3.61 29.46 -33.58
C ALA A 129 -3.67 30.42 -32.38
N GLU A 130 -4.62 30.20 -31.48
CA GLU A 130 -4.79 30.97 -30.24
C GLU A 130 -3.59 30.80 -29.32
N PHE A 131 -3.08 29.59 -29.09
CA PHE A 131 -1.91 29.39 -28.22
C PHE A 131 -0.64 29.98 -28.83
N ASN A 132 -0.47 29.87 -30.15
CA ASN A 132 0.58 30.60 -30.85
C ASN A 132 0.45 32.10 -30.57
N ASP A 133 -0.73 32.70 -30.71
CA ASP A 133 -0.97 34.12 -30.44
C ASP A 133 -0.94 34.52 -28.95
N TRP A 134 -1.25 33.63 -28.02
CA TRP A 134 -1.38 33.97 -26.61
C TRP A 134 -0.07 33.77 -25.85
N ILE A 135 0.59 32.63 -26.08
CA ILE A 135 1.82 32.25 -25.36
C ILE A 135 3.04 32.08 -26.27
N GLY A 136 2.89 32.17 -27.60
CA GLY A 136 4.00 32.17 -28.55
C GLY A 136 4.25 30.82 -29.23
N GLY A 137 3.79 29.72 -28.64
CA GLY A 137 3.94 28.38 -29.19
C GLY A 137 3.12 27.36 -28.43
N HIS A 138 2.99 26.16 -28.97
CA HIS A 138 2.29 25.05 -28.32
C HIS A 138 2.93 23.70 -28.67
N TYR A 139 2.62 22.69 -27.86
CA TYR A 139 2.90 21.31 -28.20
C TYR A 139 1.91 20.89 -29.29
N ALA A 140 2.43 20.58 -30.47
CA ALA A 140 1.62 20.10 -31.59
C ALA A 140 1.82 18.60 -31.76
N LYS A 141 0.75 17.83 -31.61
CA LYS A 141 0.77 16.38 -31.83
C LYS A 141 1.37 16.05 -33.20
N ASP A 142 2.22 15.01 -33.24
CA ASP A 142 2.99 14.55 -34.41
C ASP A 142 4.11 15.50 -34.89
N ILE A 143 4.27 16.66 -34.28
CA ILE A 143 5.38 17.59 -34.50
C ILE A 143 6.31 17.59 -33.28
N SER A 144 5.76 17.86 -32.10
CA SER A 144 6.49 17.95 -30.84
C SER A 144 6.68 16.58 -30.18
N CYS A 145 7.62 16.47 -29.24
CA CYS A 145 7.85 15.26 -28.46
C CYS A 145 8.19 15.56 -27.00
N ASN A 146 7.99 14.56 -26.13
CA ASN A 146 8.06 14.63 -24.67
C ASN A 146 8.98 13.56 -24.05
N PRO A 147 10.30 13.59 -24.32
CA PRO A 147 11.21 12.67 -23.65
C PRO A 147 11.39 13.01 -22.17
N ILE A 148 11.77 12.00 -21.39
CA ILE A 148 12.30 12.19 -20.04
C ILE A 148 13.82 12.32 -20.13
N TRP A 149 14.35 13.49 -19.81
CA TRP A 149 15.79 13.76 -19.85
C TRP A 149 16.19 14.86 -18.86
N GLU A 150 17.49 15.09 -18.71
CA GLU A 150 18.05 16.06 -17.76
C GLU A 150 18.86 17.13 -18.51
N PRO A 151 18.20 18.20 -19.01
CA PRO A 151 18.88 19.32 -19.64
C PRO A 151 19.79 20.06 -18.65
N ASP A 152 20.88 20.60 -19.18
CA ASP A 152 21.84 21.39 -18.44
C ASP A 152 21.72 22.88 -18.82
N TYR A 153 20.99 23.66 -18.01
CA TYR A 153 20.73 25.06 -18.28
C TYR A 153 21.87 25.93 -17.76
N GLN A 154 22.76 26.35 -18.67
CA GLN A 154 23.98 27.09 -18.34
C GLN A 154 23.91 28.58 -18.69
N LYS A 155 23.03 28.97 -19.61
CA LYS A 155 22.93 30.34 -20.13
C LYS A 155 21.48 30.79 -20.13
N PHE A 156 21.26 32.03 -19.73
CA PHE A 156 19.93 32.64 -19.65
C PHE A 156 19.94 33.98 -20.39
N PRO A 157 18.86 34.35 -21.11
CA PRO A 157 18.76 35.67 -21.75
C PRO A 157 18.72 36.79 -20.70
N THR A 158 18.98 38.02 -21.12
CA THR A 158 18.65 39.21 -20.33
C THR A 158 17.14 39.43 -20.36
N HIS A 159 16.43 38.91 -19.36
CA HIS A 159 14.97 39.02 -19.26
C HIS A 159 14.54 39.10 -17.78
N PRO A 160 13.42 39.77 -17.42
CA PRO A 160 12.97 39.78 -16.03
C PRO A 160 12.79 38.38 -15.42
N ILE A 161 12.31 37.41 -16.19
CA ILE A 161 12.11 36.01 -15.75
C ILE A 161 13.41 35.37 -15.24
N THR A 162 14.56 35.75 -15.80
CA THR A 162 15.86 35.12 -15.52
C THR A 162 16.66 35.85 -14.44
N ARG A 163 16.10 36.90 -13.82
CA ARG A 163 16.76 37.64 -12.73
C ARG A 163 17.10 36.70 -11.57
N GLY A 164 18.40 36.65 -11.23
CA GLY A 164 18.94 35.84 -10.14
C GLY A 164 18.83 34.32 -10.30
N VAL A 165 18.45 33.82 -11.48
CA VAL A 165 18.48 32.39 -11.80
C VAL A 165 19.92 31.98 -12.10
N GLN A 166 20.38 30.95 -11.39
CA GLN A 166 21.71 30.34 -11.57
C GLN A 166 21.62 29.07 -12.40
N PRO A 167 22.74 28.57 -12.98
CA PRO A 167 22.74 27.32 -13.72
C PRO A 167 22.16 26.14 -12.92
N PHE A 168 21.38 25.29 -13.57
CA PHE A 168 20.74 24.14 -12.92
C PHE A 168 20.44 22.99 -13.89
N LYS A 169 20.26 21.79 -13.30
CA LYS A 169 19.77 20.59 -13.98
C LYS A 169 18.61 20.01 -13.21
N THR A 170 17.66 19.44 -13.93
CA THR A 170 16.51 18.73 -13.36
C THR A 170 16.03 17.71 -14.37
N LYS A 171 15.96 16.43 -13.97
CA LYS A 171 15.36 15.39 -14.78
C LYS A 171 13.84 15.55 -14.78
N ASP A 172 13.25 15.79 -15.95
CA ASP A 172 11.81 16.02 -16.13
C ASP A 172 11.36 15.48 -17.50
N GLU A 173 10.05 15.48 -17.76
CA GLU A 173 9.49 15.22 -19.09
C GLU A 173 9.55 16.50 -19.94
N TRP A 174 10.77 16.93 -20.30
CA TRP A 174 11.00 18.19 -20.99
C TRP A 174 10.68 18.10 -22.49
N TYR A 175 9.64 18.82 -22.93
CA TYR A 175 9.20 18.79 -24.33
C TYR A 175 10.08 19.64 -25.23
N PHE A 176 10.22 19.20 -26.49
CA PHE A 176 10.91 19.97 -27.51
C PHE A 176 10.36 19.74 -28.93
N ASN A 177 10.93 20.45 -29.90
CA ASN A 177 10.36 20.64 -31.23
C ASN A 177 8.94 21.23 -31.18
N MET A 178 8.79 22.27 -30.37
CA MET A 178 7.54 22.98 -30.17
C MET A 178 7.12 23.73 -31.45
N SER A 179 5.80 23.84 -31.67
CA SER A 179 5.25 24.62 -32.78
C SER A 179 5.17 26.09 -32.35
N PHE A 180 6.08 26.92 -32.84
CA PHE A 180 6.13 28.35 -32.54
C PHE A 180 5.50 29.21 -33.65
N ARG A 181 5.22 30.48 -33.35
CA ARG A 181 4.90 31.48 -34.38
C ARG A 181 5.95 31.48 -35.48
N ALA A 182 5.49 31.76 -36.70
CA ALA A 182 6.38 31.95 -37.84
C ALA A 182 7.47 32.98 -37.52
N GLY A 183 8.73 32.60 -37.77
CA GLY A 183 9.89 33.46 -37.53
C GLY A 183 10.20 33.78 -36.07
N MET A 184 9.62 33.06 -35.09
CA MET A 184 9.82 33.31 -33.64
C MET A 184 9.45 34.73 -33.20
N GLN A 185 8.53 35.38 -33.92
CA GLN A 185 8.22 36.80 -33.71
C GLN A 185 7.76 37.08 -32.27
N GLY A 186 8.47 37.97 -31.58
CA GLY A 186 8.17 38.39 -30.21
C GLY A 186 8.50 37.35 -29.14
N ILE A 187 9.07 36.20 -29.51
CA ILE A 187 9.38 35.11 -28.58
C ILE A 187 10.81 35.27 -28.05
N VAL A 188 10.95 35.23 -26.73
CA VAL A 188 12.23 35.18 -26.03
C VAL A 188 12.39 33.77 -25.43
N PRO A 189 13.34 32.96 -25.92
CA PRO A 189 13.67 31.66 -25.30
C PRO A 189 14.25 31.87 -23.90
N ILE A 190 13.65 31.26 -22.88
CA ILE A 190 14.05 31.41 -21.46
C ILE A 190 14.93 30.25 -21.02
N LEU A 191 14.47 29.01 -21.22
CA LEU A 191 15.21 27.80 -20.91
C LEU A 191 15.55 27.08 -22.21
N VAL A 192 16.85 27.06 -22.54
CA VAL A 192 17.38 26.47 -23.78
C VAL A 192 18.49 25.49 -23.44
N ALA A 193 18.40 24.28 -23.99
CA ALA A 193 19.42 23.25 -23.82
C ALA A 193 19.48 22.35 -25.06
N LYS A 194 20.61 21.68 -25.25
CA LYS A 194 20.84 20.77 -26.36
C LYS A 194 20.57 19.32 -25.93
N PRO A 195 19.54 18.64 -26.45
CA PRO A 195 19.37 17.21 -26.22
C PRO A 195 20.52 16.41 -26.85
N SER A 196 20.95 15.34 -26.19
CA SER A 196 21.89 14.39 -26.77
C SER A 196 21.25 13.62 -27.92
N ASP A 197 22.08 13.01 -28.77
CA ASP A 197 21.57 12.13 -29.83
C ASP A 197 20.76 10.96 -29.26
N ALA A 198 21.14 10.43 -28.09
CA ALA A 198 20.37 9.40 -27.40
C ALA A 198 18.98 9.87 -26.97
N VAL A 199 18.83 11.13 -26.54
CA VAL A 199 17.51 11.71 -26.22
C VAL A 199 16.69 11.89 -27.50
N ARG A 200 17.33 12.24 -28.63
CA ARG A 200 16.64 12.38 -29.92
C ARG A 200 16.29 11.05 -30.57
N ASP A 201 17.11 10.02 -30.38
CA ASP A 201 16.89 8.68 -30.95
C ASP A 201 16.06 7.78 -30.04
N GLY A 202 15.85 8.16 -28.78
CA GLY A 202 15.11 7.39 -27.80
C GLY A 202 13.60 7.32 -28.06
N PRO A 203 12.91 6.30 -27.54
CA PRO A 203 11.45 6.26 -27.57
C PRO A 203 10.88 7.37 -26.67
N TYR A 204 10.10 8.29 -27.23
CA TYR A 204 9.37 9.30 -26.45
C TYR A 204 8.18 8.69 -25.71
N VAL A 205 7.71 9.35 -24.64
CA VAL A 205 6.58 8.89 -23.83
C VAL A 205 5.28 8.90 -24.65
N TYR A 206 4.97 10.02 -25.32
CA TYR A 206 3.84 10.16 -26.23
C TYR A 206 3.92 11.40 -27.15
N PRO A 207 3.84 11.29 -28.48
CA PRO A 207 3.65 10.06 -29.23
C PRO A 207 4.98 9.31 -29.39
N LYS A 208 4.92 7.98 -29.44
CA LYS A 208 6.12 7.13 -29.35
C LYS A 208 7.00 7.31 -30.60
N GLY A 209 8.16 7.93 -30.42
CA GLY A 209 9.18 8.12 -31.46
C GLY A 209 9.98 6.85 -31.78
N PRO A 210 11.11 6.99 -32.51
CA PRO A 210 11.67 8.25 -33.00
C PRO A 210 10.92 8.78 -34.25
N TYR A 211 10.91 10.11 -34.42
CA TYR A 211 10.35 10.77 -35.60
C TYR A 211 11.47 11.25 -36.53
N PRO A 212 11.38 11.00 -37.86
CA PRO A 212 12.43 11.42 -38.80
C PRO A 212 12.77 12.92 -38.72
N HIS A 213 11.79 13.80 -38.53
CA HIS A 213 12.03 15.25 -38.41
C HIS A 213 12.71 15.65 -37.09
N ILE A 214 12.54 14.88 -36.01
CA ILE A 214 13.24 15.12 -34.74
C ILE A 214 14.69 14.63 -34.83
N GLN A 215 14.91 13.49 -35.47
CA GLN A 215 16.25 12.94 -35.71
C GLN A 215 17.05 13.82 -36.69
N ALA A 216 16.40 14.39 -37.70
CA ALA A 216 17.02 15.35 -38.61
C ALA A 216 17.51 16.62 -37.90
N ALA A 217 16.97 16.94 -36.72
CA ALA A 217 17.35 18.08 -35.89
C ALA A 217 18.48 17.78 -34.87
N LYS A 218 19.24 16.69 -35.03
CA LYS A 218 20.42 16.39 -34.20
C LYS A 218 21.37 17.58 -34.09
N GLY A 219 21.86 17.80 -32.88
CA GLY A 219 22.74 18.94 -32.55
C GLY A 219 22.05 20.30 -32.42
N ARG A 220 20.74 20.42 -32.69
CA ARG A 220 19.96 21.67 -32.49
C ARG A 220 19.66 21.91 -31.01
N ASP A 221 19.69 23.16 -30.59
CA ASP A 221 19.21 23.58 -29.28
C ASP A 221 17.68 23.56 -29.25
N GLU A 222 17.09 23.20 -28.12
CA GLU A 222 15.64 23.15 -27.93
C GLU A 222 15.20 24.11 -26.83
N ILE A 223 13.97 24.61 -26.96
CA ILE A 223 13.39 25.63 -26.08
C ILE A 223 12.33 24.96 -25.19
N MET A 224 12.62 24.87 -23.89
CA MET A 224 11.77 24.24 -22.87
C MET A 224 10.94 25.25 -22.08
N MET A 225 11.31 26.52 -22.16
CA MET A 225 10.51 27.64 -21.66
C MET A 225 10.72 28.85 -22.54
N TRP A 226 9.67 29.60 -22.80
CA TRP A 226 9.71 30.81 -23.60
C TRP A 226 8.72 31.84 -23.08
N ALA A 227 8.99 33.10 -23.39
CA ALA A 227 8.12 34.24 -23.09
C ALA A 227 7.76 34.96 -24.38
N VAL A 228 6.58 35.57 -24.43
CA VAL A 228 6.14 36.42 -25.53
C VAL A 228 5.57 37.73 -25.00
N GLU A 229 6.02 38.84 -25.57
CA GLU A 229 5.30 40.12 -25.46
C GLU A 229 4.56 40.36 -26.77
N ARG A 230 3.24 40.45 -26.68
CA ARG A 230 2.36 40.71 -27.81
C ARG A 230 2.39 42.20 -28.16
N SER A 231 2.04 42.53 -29.39
CA SER A 231 1.99 43.94 -29.86
C SER A 231 0.98 44.80 -29.09
N ASP A 232 -0.03 44.20 -28.47
CA ASP A 232 -1.00 44.85 -27.57
C ASP A 232 -0.46 45.10 -26.15
N GLY A 233 0.82 44.79 -25.89
CA GLY A 233 1.45 44.88 -24.58
C GLY A 233 1.02 43.77 -23.61
N GLY A 234 0.28 42.76 -24.07
CA GLY A 234 -0.01 41.55 -23.34
C GLY A 234 1.19 40.61 -23.24
N ARG A 235 1.25 39.82 -22.16
CA ARG A 235 2.35 38.91 -21.89
C ARG A 235 1.87 37.46 -21.91
N GLY A 236 2.72 36.56 -22.38
CA GLY A 236 2.49 35.13 -22.25
C GLY A 236 3.76 34.33 -22.07
N PHE A 237 3.63 33.12 -21.54
CA PHE A 237 4.75 32.19 -21.46
C PHE A 237 4.28 30.74 -21.59
N GLY A 238 5.18 29.88 -22.08
CA GLY A 238 5.03 28.43 -22.02
C GLY A 238 6.21 27.81 -21.29
N PHE A 239 5.94 26.76 -20.52
CA PHE A 239 6.93 26.00 -19.75
C PHE A 239 6.62 24.51 -19.85
N THR A 240 7.56 23.67 -20.27
CA THR A 240 7.28 22.26 -20.57
C THR A 240 7.51 21.30 -19.40
N GLY A 241 8.27 21.73 -18.38
CA GLY A 241 8.55 20.93 -17.18
C GLY A 241 7.40 20.90 -16.17
N GLY A 242 7.63 20.26 -15.03
CA GLY A 242 6.63 20.08 -14.00
C GLY A 242 5.88 18.75 -14.10
N HIS A 243 6.46 17.73 -14.75
CA HIS A 243 5.95 16.36 -14.71
C HIS A 243 6.17 15.78 -13.31
N PHE A 244 7.42 15.81 -12.84
CA PHE A 244 7.79 15.31 -11.51
C PHE A 244 7.67 16.44 -10.48
N HIS A 245 6.77 16.25 -9.51
CA HIS A 245 6.51 17.23 -8.44
C HIS A 245 7.76 17.56 -7.61
N LEU A 246 8.65 16.58 -7.44
CA LEU A 246 9.88 16.75 -6.68
C LEU A 246 10.82 17.81 -7.27
N ASN A 247 10.71 18.14 -8.55
CA ASN A 247 11.52 19.19 -9.18
C ASN A 247 11.20 20.59 -8.63
N TRP A 248 10.07 20.80 -7.95
CA TRP A 248 9.83 22.03 -7.20
C TRP A 248 10.79 22.21 -6.02
N GLY A 249 11.48 21.14 -5.60
CA GLY A 249 12.62 21.18 -4.68
C GLY A 249 13.84 21.92 -5.22
N ASN A 250 13.99 22.06 -6.55
CA ASN A 250 15.08 22.81 -7.14
C ASN A 250 14.80 24.33 -7.09
N ASP A 251 15.64 25.04 -6.33
CA ASP A 251 15.49 26.49 -6.12
C ASP A 251 15.52 27.31 -7.42
N GLN A 252 16.32 26.91 -8.41
CA GLN A 252 16.48 27.67 -9.65
C GLN A 252 15.31 27.46 -10.61
N GLN A 253 14.81 26.23 -10.72
CA GLN A 253 13.57 25.95 -11.46
C GLN A 253 12.39 26.72 -10.84
N ARG A 254 12.26 26.65 -9.52
CA ARG A 254 11.19 27.35 -8.79
C ARG A 254 11.31 28.87 -8.96
N LYS A 255 12.50 29.46 -8.77
CA LYS A 255 12.75 30.89 -8.98
C LYS A 255 12.36 31.34 -10.40
N THR A 256 12.68 30.54 -11.41
CA THR A 256 12.32 30.84 -12.81
C THR A 256 10.79 30.97 -12.98
N ILE A 257 10.00 30.06 -12.40
CA ILE A 257 8.54 30.10 -12.48
C ILE A 257 7.95 31.25 -11.64
N LEU A 258 8.45 31.48 -10.44
CA LEU A 258 8.00 32.57 -9.58
C LEU A 258 8.23 33.94 -10.25
N ASN A 259 9.40 34.13 -10.88
CA ASN A 259 9.68 35.32 -11.67
C ASN A 259 8.75 35.47 -12.89
N ALA A 260 8.40 34.35 -13.54
CA ALA A 260 7.46 34.34 -14.65
C ALA A 260 6.05 34.76 -14.24
N PHE A 261 5.58 34.34 -13.06
CA PHE A 261 4.27 34.74 -12.52
C PHE A 261 4.18 36.25 -12.28
N LEU A 262 5.22 36.84 -11.68
CA LEU A 262 5.29 38.30 -11.48
C LEU A 262 5.36 39.05 -12.82
N TRP A 263 6.25 38.62 -13.72
CA TRP A 263 6.39 39.24 -15.04
C TRP A 263 5.08 39.18 -15.84
N LEU A 264 4.39 38.03 -15.82
CA LEU A 264 3.14 37.81 -16.55
C LEU A 264 2.05 38.79 -16.09
N ALA A 265 1.93 39.01 -14.79
CA ALA A 265 0.97 39.95 -14.20
C ALA A 265 1.43 41.42 -14.23
N LYS A 266 2.56 41.70 -14.89
CA LYS A 266 3.20 43.04 -14.92
C LYS A 266 3.55 43.58 -13.54
N ALA A 267 3.80 42.70 -12.58
CA ALA A 267 4.41 43.03 -11.31
C ALA A 267 5.93 43.16 -11.46
N GLU A 268 6.56 43.89 -10.53
CA GLU A 268 8.02 44.02 -10.51
C GLU A 268 8.67 42.69 -10.13
N VAL A 269 9.54 42.16 -11.01
CA VAL A 269 10.39 41.02 -10.66
C VAL A 269 11.61 41.53 -9.90
N PRO A 270 11.90 41.06 -8.67
CA PRO A 270 13.04 41.53 -7.91
C PRO A 270 14.37 41.37 -8.67
N THR A 271 15.35 42.26 -8.42
CA THR A 271 16.66 42.22 -9.10
C THR A 271 17.38 40.88 -8.96
N ASN A 272 17.22 40.20 -7.81
CA ASN A 272 17.79 38.88 -7.51
C ASN A 272 16.80 37.72 -7.73
N GLY A 273 15.65 38.01 -8.36
CA GLY A 273 14.53 37.10 -8.47
C GLY A 273 13.78 36.89 -7.15
N VAL A 274 12.69 36.14 -7.21
CA VAL A 274 11.92 35.76 -6.01
C VAL A 274 12.74 34.76 -5.18
N GLU A 275 13.08 35.16 -3.96
CA GLU A 275 13.68 34.29 -2.97
C GLU A 275 12.60 33.39 -2.35
N SER A 276 12.82 32.08 -2.37
CA SER A 276 11.91 31.11 -1.75
C SER A 276 12.72 29.95 -1.20
N LYS A 277 12.30 29.43 -0.04
CA LYS A 277 12.84 28.20 0.55
C LYS A 277 11.69 27.29 0.88
N ILE A 278 11.87 26.01 0.61
CA ILE A 278 10.90 24.97 0.95
C ILE A 278 11.62 23.82 1.63
N THR A 279 10.95 23.19 2.58
CA THR A 279 11.38 21.96 3.25
C THR A 279 10.83 20.74 2.52
N GLU A 280 11.41 19.57 2.76
CA GLU A 280 10.88 18.31 2.23
C GLU A 280 9.44 18.05 2.68
N ALA A 281 9.10 18.40 3.93
CA ALA A 281 7.74 18.28 4.44
C ALA A 281 6.74 19.18 3.67
N GLU A 282 7.17 20.37 3.23
CA GLU A 282 6.35 21.27 2.42
C GLU A 282 6.24 20.81 0.97
N LEU A 283 7.31 20.24 0.41
CA LEU A 283 7.30 19.62 -0.91
C LEU A 283 6.34 18.43 -0.96
N MET A 284 6.27 17.64 0.11
CA MET A 284 5.37 16.48 0.22
C MET A 284 3.97 16.84 0.77
N ALA A 285 3.71 18.12 1.08
CA ALA A 285 2.40 18.55 1.51
C ALA A 285 1.43 18.72 0.33
N ASN A 286 0.14 18.49 0.57
CA ASN A 286 -0.94 18.75 -0.38
C ASN A 286 -0.89 17.98 -1.70
N LEU A 287 -0.14 16.86 -1.78
CA LEU A 287 -0.17 15.95 -2.94
C LEU A 287 -1.61 15.70 -3.38
N ASP A 288 -1.84 15.70 -4.69
CA ASP A 288 -3.16 15.59 -5.25
C ASP A 288 -3.76 14.23 -4.89
N PRO A 289 -5.07 14.17 -4.61
CA PRO A 289 -5.75 12.91 -4.36
C PRO A 289 -5.78 12.08 -5.66
N LYS A 290 -4.82 11.16 -5.82
CA LYS A 290 -4.74 10.23 -6.94
C LYS A 290 -5.49 8.94 -6.59
N ASN A 291 -6.49 8.59 -7.38
CA ASN A 291 -6.98 7.21 -7.44
C ASN A 291 -5.97 6.39 -8.26
N THR A 292 -5.64 5.18 -7.84
CA THR A 292 -4.79 4.24 -8.59
C THR A 292 -5.34 4.05 -10.01
N PRO A 293 -4.62 4.41 -11.09
CA PRO A 293 -5.12 4.24 -12.45
C PRO A 293 -5.14 2.78 -12.91
N LYS A 294 -6.10 2.43 -13.79
CA LYS A 294 -6.14 1.16 -14.54
C LYS A 294 -4.85 0.96 -15.36
N PRO A 295 -4.38 -0.29 -15.55
CA PRO A 295 -3.16 -0.58 -16.32
C PRO A 295 -3.31 -0.17 -17.80
N LEU A 296 -2.36 0.63 -18.30
CA LEU A 296 -2.24 1.00 -19.72
C LEU A 296 -1.59 -0.14 -20.52
N ALA A 297 -2.05 -0.29 -21.77
CA ALA A 297 -1.66 -1.35 -22.68
C ALA A 297 -0.14 -1.41 -22.97
N GLN A 298 0.37 -2.63 -22.96
CA GLN A 298 1.78 -3.01 -23.13
C GLN A 298 2.40 -2.48 -24.44
N LYS A 299 3.62 -1.93 -24.36
CA LYS A 299 4.61 -2.08 -25.44
C LYS A 299 5.87 -2.73 -24.87
N LYS A 300 6.31 -3.79 -25.55
CA LYS A 300 7.63 -4.42 -25.40
C LYS A 300 8.73 -3.37 -25.64
N ALA A 301 9.73 -3.35 -24.76
CA ALA A 301 11.03 -2.74 -25.01
C ALA A 301 12.13 -3.64 -24.42
N GLU A 302 13.25 -3.66 -25.13
CA GLU A 302 14.28 -4.68 -25.15
C GLU A 302 15.15 -4.74 -23.89
N ALA A 303 15.62 -5.96 -23.61
CA ALA A 303 16.56 -6.27 -22.54
C ALA A 303 18.00 -5.91 -22.95
N ALA A 304 18.76 -5.38 -22.00
CA ALA A 304 20.22 -5.29 -22.04
C ALA A 304 20.84 -6.23 -20.98
N PRO A 305 22.07 -6.72 -21.17
CA PRO A 305 22.37 -8.15 -21.06
C PRO A 305 22.79 -8.63 -19.66
N ALA A 306 22.32 -9.82 -19.31
CA ALA A 306 22.82 -10.66 -18.22
C ALA A 306 24.16 -11.32 -18.58
N GLY A 307 24.94 -11.73 -17.58
CA GLY A 307 26.17 -12.52 -17.75
C GLY A 307 25.92 -13.81 -18.54
N PRO A 308 26.98 -14.41 -19.16
CA PRO A 308 26.79 -15.34 -20.25
C PRO A 308 26.23 -16.68 -19.76
N ALA A 309 24.99 -16.98 -20.18
CA ALA A 309 24.48 -18.35 -20.25
C ALA A 309 25.47 -19.24 -21.04
N PRO A 310 25.52 -20.57 -20.78
CA PRO A 310 26.36 -21.47 -21.55
C PRO A 310 26.07 -21.29 -23.05
N LYS A 311 27.09 -20.87 -23.80
CA LYS A 311 26.97 -20.57 -25.23
C LYS A 311 26.71 -21.89 -25.98
N ALA A 312 25.63 -21.94 -26.76
CA ALA A 312 25.36 -23.07 -27.63
C ALA A 312 26.54 -23.27 -28.61
N ALA A 313 27.02 -24.51 -28.74
CA ALA A 313 28.05 -24.85 -29.72
C ALA A 313 27.51 -24.79 -31.15
N PHE A 314 26.19 -24.95 -31.29
CA PHE A 314 25.47 -24.76 -32.54
C PHE A 314 24.12 -24.11 -32.27
N THR A 315 23.68 -23.22 -33.18
CA THR A 315 22.32 -22.68 -33.22
C THR A 315 21.93 -22.51 -34.69
N SER A 316 20.80 -23.07 -35.10
CA SER A 316 20.31 -22.91 -36.47
C SER A 316 19.73 -21.51 -36.70
N ALA A 317 19.54 -21.14 -37.96
CA ALA A 317 18.52 -20.14 -38.30
C ALA A 317 17.12 -20.67 -37.91
N ILE A 318 16.12 -19.79 -37.82
CA ILE A 318 14.73 -20.22 -37.60
C ILE A 318 14.28 -21.03 -38.81
N ILE A 319 13.80 -22.24 -38.55
CA ILE A 319 13.31 -23.19 -39.55
C ILE A 319 11.81 -23.02 -39.66
N THR A 320 11.33 -22.69 -40.86
CA THR A 320 9.90 -22.57 -41.20
C THR A 320 9.60 -23.45 -42.42
N LYS A 321 8.32 -23.55 -42.84
CA LYS A 321 7.97 -24.19 -44.14
C LYS A 321 8.60 -23.49 -45.35
N LYS A 322 9.10 -22.25 -45.20
CA LYS A 322 9.83 -21.55 -46.27
C LYS A 322 11.30 -21.95 -46.35
N THR A 323 11.84 -22.61 -45.32
CA THR A 323 13.21 -23.11 -45.33
C THR A 323 13.30 -24.29 -46.32
N PRO A 324 14.29 -24.32 -47.24
CA PRO A 324 14.43 -25.41 -48.19
C PRO A 324 14.45 -26.78 -47.49
N GLY A 325 13.50 -27.66 -47.87
CA GLY A 325 13.36 -28.98 -47.26
C GLY A 325 12.84 -28.99 -45.81
N HIS A 326 12.38 -27.84 -45.29
CA HIS A 326 11.89 -27.64 -43.92
C HIS A 326 12.89 -28.05 -42.84
N ALA A 327 14.20 -28.02 -43.15
CA ALA A 327 15.23 -28.61 -42.32
C ALA A 327 16.59 -27.91 -42.46
N VAL A 328 17.50 -28.25 -41.54
CA VAL A 328 18.89 -27.81 -41.51
C VAL A 328 19.80 -28.97 -41.13
N ASP A 329 20.95 -29.09 -41.79
CA ASP A 329 21.99 -30.06 -41.44
C ASP A 329 22.93 -29.48 -40.39
N MET A 330 23.32 -30.31 -39.42
CA MET A 330 24.11 -29.94 -38.26
C MET A 330 25.31 -30.89 -38.14
N ASP A 331 26.51 -30.31 -38.03
CA ASP A 331 27.76 -31.04 -37.79
C ASP A 331 28.58 -30.26 -36.75
N VAL A 332 28.60 -30.75 -35.50
CA VAL A 332 29.10 -30.04 -34.33
C VAL A 332 30.33 -30.75 -33.77
N ASP A 333 31.39 -29.99 -33.45
CA ASP A 333 32.55 -30.52 -32.73
C ASP A 333 32.18 -30.76 -31.27
N ILE A 334 32.31 -32.01 -30.83
CA ILE A 334 32.02 -32.43 -29.44
C ILE A 334 33.26 -33.05 -28.78
N THR A 335 34.45 -32.80 -29.33
CA THR A 335 35.69 -33.37 -28.82
C THR A 335 35.87 -33.02 -27.35
N GLY A 336 35.98 -34.05 -26.52
CA GLY A 336 36.19 -33.91 -25.08
C GLY A 336 34.92 -33.57 -24.27
N TRP A 337 33.74 -33.55 -24.90
CA TRP A 337 32.49 -33.33 -24.18
C TRP A 337 32.13 -34.54 -23.32
N LYS A 338 31.59 -34.28 -22.13
CA LYS A 338 31.08 -35.31 -21.21
C LYS A 338 29.57 -35.48 -21.30
N GLU A 339 28.88 -34.48 -21.82
CA GLU A 339 27.43 -34.43 -21.96
C GLU A 339 27.07 -33.84 -23.32
N LEU A 340 25.89 -34.19 -23.83
CA LEU A 340 25.32 -33.64 -25.04
C LEU A 340 23.86 -33.28 -24.77
N HIS A 341 23.50 -32.02 -25.02
CA HIS A 341 22.12 -31.55 -24.88
C HIS A 341 21.60 -31.01 -26.20
N LEU A 342 20.52 -31.61 -26.69
CA LEU A 342 19.80 -31.24 -27.89
C LEU A 342 18.59 -30.42 -27.48
N PHE A 343 18.48 -29.19 -27.96
CA PHE A 343 17.40 -28.28 -27.59
C PHE A 343 16.67 -27.75 -28.83
N VAL A 344 15.34 -27.67 -28.76
CA VAL A 344 14.51 -27.04 -29.79
C VAL A 344 13.69 -25.94 -29.12
N ASN A 345 13.80 -24.70 -29.58
CA ASN A 345 12.91 -23.60 -29.16
C ASN A 345 11.87 -23.28 -30.25
N ASP A 346 10.80 -22.61 -29.86
CA ASP A 346 9.65 -22.19 -30.70
C ASP A 346 9.92 -20.88 -31.47
N ALA A 347 11.18 -20.45 -31.56
CA ALA A 347 11.58 -19.18 -32.16
C ALA A 347 10.85 -17.93 -31.61
N GLY A 348 10.21 -18.04 -30.43
CA GLY A 348 9.56 -16.94 -29.72
C GLY A 348 8.16 -16.56 -30.23
N ASP A 349 7.51 -17.42 -31.02
CA ASP A 349 6.15 -17.17 -31.53
C ASP A 349 5.03 -17.76 -30.65
N GLY A 350 5.35 -18.71 -29.76
CA GLY A 350 4.40 -19.40 -28.89
C GLY A 350 3.41 -20.30 -29.63
N PHE A 351 3.78 -20.82 -30.81
CA PHE A 351 2.87 -21.51 -31.69
C PHE A 351 2.75 -23.02 -31.40
N SER A 352 1.52 -23.52 -31.30
CA SER A 352 1.29 -24.90 -30.85
C SER A 352 1.62 -25.97 -31.91
N CYS A 353 1.83 -25.58 -33.16
CA CYS A 353 2.14 -26.51 -34.26
C CYS A 353 3.64 -26.72 -34.47
N ASP A 354 4.50 -26.30 -33.55
CA ASP A 354 5.96 -26.36 -33.66
C ASP A 354 6.53 -27.74 -33.33
N TRP A 355 6.16 -28.73 -34.12
CA TRP A 355 6.64 -30.09 -33.97
C TRP A 355 7.95 -30.23 -34.73
N ALA A 356 8.93 -30.88 -34.12
CA ALA A 356 10.29 -30.94 -34.61
C ALA A 356 10.88 -32.35 -34.52
N ASN A 357 11.76 -32.65 -35.46
CA ASN A 357 12.49 -33.90 -35.52
C ASN A 357 14.00 -33.64 -35.50
N TRP A 358 14.70 -34.36 -34.63
CA TRP A 358 16.11 -34.65 -34.80
C TRP A 358 16.22 -35.87 -35.71
N VAL A 359 16.48 -35.65 -36.99
CA VAL A 359 16.60 -36.64 -38.06
C VAL A 359 18.01 -37.21 -38.06
N GLU A 360 18.11 -38.54 -37.99
CA GLU A 360 19.35 -39.31 -38.01
C GLU A 360 20.45 -38.81 -37.04
N PRO A 361 20.11 -38.52 -35.77
CA PRO A 361 21.06 -37.93 -34.83
C PRO A 361 22.07 -38.99 -34.38
N ARG A 362 23.36 -38.69 -34.53
CA ARG A 362 24.44 -39.64 -34.27
C ARG A 362 25.74 -38.98 -33.82
N LEU A 363 26.54 -39.75 -33.08
CA LEU A 363 27.88 -39.41 -32.63
C LEU A 363 28.90 -40.10 -33.52
N VAL A 364 30.01 -39.43 -33.82
CA VAL A 364 31.12 -39.98 -34.63
C VAL A 364 32.38 -39.99 -33.79
N ALA A 365 32.99 -41.17 -33.62
CA ALA A 365 34.26 -41.35 -32.91
C ALA A 365 35.46 -40.97 -33.79
N ALA A 366 36.63 -40.80 -33.16
CA ALA A 366 37.87 -40.43 -33.86
C ALA A 366 38.31 -41.44 -34.94
N ASP A 367 37.89 -42.71 -34.84
CA ASP A 367 38.13 -43.77 -35.83
C ASP A 367 37.07 -43.82 -36.95
N GLY A 368 36.11 -42.90 -36.94
CA GLY A 368 35.01 -42.83 -37.90
C GLY A 368 33.79 -43.68 -37.57
N LYS A 369 33.80 -44.43 -36.45
CA LYS A 369 32.64 -45.23 -36.03
C LYS A 369 31.47 -44.34 -35.61
N GLU A 370 30.28 -44.58 -36.18
CA GLU A 370 29.05 -43.86 -35.84
C GLU A 370 28.22 -44.60 -34.79
N THR A 371 27.61 -43.86 -33.87
CA THR A 371 26.67 -44.35 -32.85
C THR A 371 25.39 -43.53 -32.91
N LYS A 372 24.23 -44.17 -33.13
CA LYS A 372 22.94 -43.46 -33.22
C LYS A 372 22.47 -43.05 -31.83
N LEU A 373 21.98 -41.82 -31.68
CA LEU A 373 21.40 -41.37 -30.40
C LEU A 373 20.10 -42.10 -30.06
N THR A 374 19.41 -42.68 -31.04
CA THR A 374 18.21 -43.51 -30.83
C THR A 374 18.52 -44.87 -30.21
N GLU A 375 19.78 -45.31 -30.25
CA GLU A 375 20.25 -46.56 -29.62
C GLU A 375 20.87 -46.30 -28.24
N LEU A 376 21.05 -45.02 -27.86
CA LEU A 376 21.52 -44.61 -26.55
C LEU A 376 20.34 -44.23 -25.65
N LYS A 377 20.44 -44.56 -24.37
CA LYS A 377 19.49 -44.10 -23.36
C LYS A 377 19.86 -42.66 -22.96
N TRP A 378 18.95 -41.72 -23.18
CA TRP A 378 19.11 -40.35 -22.67
C TRP A 378 19.07 -40.33 -21.14
N THR A 379 19.71 -39.33 -20.55
CA THR A 379 19.65 -39.06 -19.10
C THR A 379 18.40 -38.25 -18.74
N ALA A 380 17.93 -37.38 -19.64
CA ALA A 380 16.68 -36.64 -19.49
C ALA A 380 16.10 -36.29 -20.86
N ALA A 381 14.77 -36.25 -20.97
CA ALA A 381 14.08 -35.78 -22.16
C ALA A 381 12.76 -35.10 -21.76
N ARG A 382 12.45 -33.93 -22.33
CA ARG A 382 11.16 -33.24 -22.12
C ARG A 382 10.77 -32.45 -23.35
N ALA A 383 9.47 -32.19 -23.52
CA ALA A 383 8.91 -31.23 -24.47
C ALA A 383 7.77 -30.48 -23.78
N ASP A 384 7.47 -29.25 -24.22
CA ASP A 384 6.34 -28.49 -23.65
C ASP A 384 4.98 -29.09 -24.01
N PHE A 385 4.88 -29.78 -25.16
CA PHE A 385 3.69 -30.53 -25.55
C PHE A 385 4.03 -31.95 -26.05
N GLY A 386 3.32 -32.96 -25.54
CA GLY A 386 3.59 -34.37 -25.86
C GLY A 386 4.89 -34.88 -25.22
N ASP A 387 5.36 -36.04 -25.67
CA ASP A 387 6.62 -36.64 -25.21
C ASP A 387 7.69 -36.56 -26.30
N VAL A 388 8.96 -36.52 -25.90
CA VAL A 388 10.07 -36.85 -26.79
C VAL A 388 10.02 -38.36 -27.06
N ARG A 389 9.98 -38.75 -28.33
CA ARG A 389 9.86 -40.17 -28.72
C ARG A 389 10.97 -40.57 -29.69
N VAL A 390 11.45 -41.81 -29.52
CA VAL A 390 12.34 -42.47 -30.48
C VAL A 390 11.49 -43.03 -31.61
N GLY A 391 11.79 -42.65 -32.85
CA GLY A 391 11.14 -43.20 -34.05
C GLY A 391 9.70 -42.72 -34.29
N ALA A 392 9.16 -41.85 -33.44
CA ALA A 392 7.82 -41.28 -33.58
C ALA A 392 7.82 -39.78 -33.22
N ASN A 393 6.88 -39.02 -33.77
CA ASN A 393 6.71 -37.59 -33.52
C ASN A 393 6.04 -37.29 -32.15
N ALA A 394 5.86 -36.00 -31.84
CA ALA A 394 5.23 -35.54 -30.60
C ALA A 394 3.77 -36.02 -30.39
N GLY A 395 3.12 -36.54 -31.43
CA GLY A 395 1.80 -37.18 -31.38
C GLY A 395 1.82 -38.70 -31.50
N GLY A 396 2.98 -39.34 -31.54
CA GLY A 396 3.12 -40.80 -31.64
C GLY A 396 2.98 -41.40 -33.04
N LYS A 397 3.01 -40.58 -34.10
CA LYS A 397 2.99 -41.02 -35.52
C LYS A 397 4.41 -41.14 -36.10
N PRO A 398 4.62 -41.80 -37.26
CA PRO A 398 5.92 -41.88 -37.90
C PRO A 398 6.53 -40.50 -38.19
N LEU A 399 7.84 -40.36 -38.00
CA LEU A 399 8.60 -39.14 -38.24
C LEU A 399 8.60 -38.79 -39.75
N GLN A 400 8.19 -37.57 -40.09
CA GLN A 400 8.21 -37.07 -41.47
C GLN A 400 8.63 -35.60 -41.52
N VAL A 401 9.49 -35.26 -42.49
CA VAL A 401 9.91 -33.87 -42.74
C VAL A 401 9.72 -33.55 -44.21
N ALA A 402 9.01 -32.46 -44.51
CA ALA A 402 8.68 -32.03 -45.87
C ALA A 402 8.05 -33.15 -46.73
N GLY A 403 7.18 -33.96 -46.13
CA GLY A 403 6.46 -35.06 -46.78
C GLY A 403 7.31 -36.32 -47.03
N LYS A 404 8.53 -36.39 -46.49
CA LYS A 404 9.42 -37.55 -46.62
C LYS A 404 9.57 -38.25 -45.27
N SER A 405 9.46 -39.57 -45.27
CA SER A 405 9.70 -40.40 -44.09
C SER A 405 11.14 -40.29 -43.61
N VAL A 406 11.31 -40.19 -42.29
CA VAL A 406 12.60 -40.19 -41.61
C VAL A 406 12.91 -41.62 -41.18
N ALA A 407 14.09 -42.13 -41.55
CA ALA A 407 14.48 -43.52 -41.29
C ALA A 407 14.60 -43.83 -39.79
N TYR A 408 15.20 -42.93 -39.02
CA TYR A 408 15.25 -42.97 -37.55
C TYR A 408 15.50 -41.55 -37.01
N GLY A 409 15.05 -41.28 -35.79
CA GLY A 409 15.21 -39.96 -35.20
C GLY A 409 14.51 -39.82 -33.86
N LEU A 410 14.56 -38.61 -33.31
CA LEU A 410 13.85 -38.21 -32.11
C LEU A 410 12.79 -37.18 -32.49
N GLY A 411 11.53 -37.47 -32.25
CA GLY A 411 10.43 -36.54 -32.46
C GLY A 411 10.06 -35.81 -31.18
N THR A 412 9.77 -34.52 -31.30
CA THR A 412 9.49 -33.65 -30.17
C THR A 412 8.60 -32.46 -30.55
N HIS A 413 8.20 -31.67 -29.57
CA HIS A 413 7.58 -30.35 -29.74
C HIS A 413 8.55 -29.28 -29.24
N ALA A 414 8.41 -28.06 -29.74
CA ALA A 414 9.28 -26.96 -29.40
C ALA A 414 9.18 -26.56 -27.91
N ASN A 415 10.26 -25.94 -27.46
CA ASN A 415 10.73 -25.92 -26.09
C ASN A 415 10.91 -27.32 -25.52
N SER A 416 11.81 -28.07 -26.15
CA SER A 416 12.22 -29.40 -25.71
C SER A 416 13.71 -29.49 -25.45
N VAL A 417 14.09 -30.43 -24.58
CA VAL A 417 15.48 -30.83 -24.37
C VAL A 417 15.61 -32.35 -24.39
N VAL A 418 16.70 -32.85 -24.96
CA VAL A 418 17.14 -34.25 -24.82
C VAL A 418 18.61 -34.25 -24.42
N SER A 419 18.91 -34.85 -23.27
CA SER A 419 20.22 -34.86 -22.64
C SER A 419 20.82 -36.25 -22.65
N TYR A 420 22.10 -36.37 -22.98
CA TYR A 420 22.87 -37.61 -22.96
C TYR A 420 24.14 -37.42 -22.15
N ALA A 421 24.48 -38.41 -21.32
CA ALA A 421 25.85 -38.56 -20.82
C ALA A 421 26.67 -39.28 -21.91
N LEU A 422 27.85 -38.74 -22.22
CA LEU A 422 28.76 -39.33 -23.20
C LEU A 422 29.76 -40.26 -22.48
N PRO A 423 29.89 -41.54 -22.88
CA PRO A 423 30.88 -42.46 -22.32
C PRO A 423 32.31 -41.92 -22.45
N ALA A 424 33.06 -41.93 -21.35
CA ALA A 424 34.41 -41.36 -21.28
C ALA A 424 35.45 -42.10 -22.14
N ASP A 425 35.19 -43.36 -22.49
CA ASP A 425 36.06 -44.24 -23.27
C ASP A 425 35.85 -44.14 -24.78
N ALA A 426 34.69 -43.64 -25.22
CA ALA A 426 34.24 -43.71 -26.62
C ALA A 426 34.87 -42.65 -27.56
N LYS A 427 35.66 -41.69 -27.03
CA LYS A 427 36.40 -40.65 -27.80
C LYS A 427 35.59 -40.04 -28.96
N PHE A 428 34.34 -39.65 -28.71
CA PHE A 428 33.50 -38.97 -29.70
C PHE A 428 34.09 -37.61 -30.07
N THR A 429 34.09 -37.29 -31.37
CA THR A 429 34.63 -36.04 -31.92
C THR A 429 33.56 -35.19 -32.58
N ARG A 430 32.51 -35.79 -33.18
CA ARG A 430 31.44 -35.05 -33.88
C ARG A 430 30.05 -35.50 -33.44
N PHE A 431 29.12 -34.56 -33.35
CA PHE A 431 27.68 -34.81 -33.37
C PHE A 431 27.12 -34.39 -34.72
N LYS A 432 26.37 -35.28 -35.38
CA LYS A 432 25.72 -35.01 -36.67
C LYS A 432 24.24 -35.30 -36.60
N ALA A 433 23.41 -34.41 -37.13
CA ALA A 433 21.97 -34.59 -37.26
C ALA A 433 21.41 -33.67 -38.35
N ARG A 434 20.18 -33.93 -38.78
CA ARG A 434 19.36 -32.95 -39.49
C ARG A 434 18.21 -32.52 -38.57
N GLY A 435 18.05 -31.24 -38.30
CA GLY A 435 16.89 -30.70 -37.58
C GLY A 435 15.80 -30.30 -38.56
N GLY A 436 14.56 -30.76 -38.41
CA GLY A 436 13.48 -30.38 -39.33
C GLY A 436 12.11 -30.28 -38.67
N LEU A 437 11.21 -29.52 -39.29
CA LEU A 437 9.80 -29.45 -38.89
C LEU A 437 9.10 -30.77 -39.20
N ASP A 438 8.40 -31.31 -38.21
CA ASP A 438 7.61 -32.53 -38.41
C ASP A 438 6.30 -32.20 -39.13
N ASN A 439 5.94 -33.05 -40.09
CA ASN A 439 4.65 -32.98 -40.80
C ASN A 439 3.45 -33.07 -39.85
N GLY A 440 3.58 -33.78 -38.73
CA GLY A 440 2.54 -33.83 -37.71
C GLY A 440 2.19 -32.48 -37.10
N GLY A 441 3.09 -31.49 -37.12
CA GLY A 441 2.78 -30.09 -36.77
C GLY A 441 2.40 -29.25 -37.99
N THR A 442 3.20 -29.32 -39.05
CA THR A 442 3.05 -28.45 -40.24
C THR A 442 1.84 -28.76 -41.13
N ASP A 443 1.22 -29.94 -40.99
CA ASP A 443 0.01 -30.34 -41.71
C ASP A 443 -1.28 -30.13 -40.88
N GLN A 444 -1.17 -29.61 -39.65
CA GLN A 444 -2.32 -29.21 -38.85
C GLN A 444 -2.94 -27.91 -39.38
N ASN A 445 -4.18 -27.63 -38.98
CA ASN A 445 -4.81 -26.35 -39.29
C ASN A 445 -4.06 -25.21 -38.60
N GLY A 446 -3.46 -24.32 -39.38
CA GLY A 446 -2.55 -23.27 -38.91
C GLY A 446 -1.05 -23.64 -38.97
N GLY A 447 -0.70 -24.90 -39.27
CA GLY A 447 0.69 -25.38 -39.34
C GLY A 447 1.58 -24.69 -40.38
N ASP A 448 1.02 -23.84 -41.24
CA ASP A 448 1.79 -22.93 -42.10
C ASP A 448 2.63 -21.90 -41.32
N GLY A 449 2.25 -21.65 -40.06
CA GLY A 449 2.96 -20.76 -39.15
C GLY A 449 4.14 -21.40 -38.41
N SER A 450 4.34 -22.73 -38.49
CA SER A 450 5.32 -23.40 -37.63
C SER A 450 6.74 -22.86 -37.80
N SER A 451 7.38 -22.55 -36.67
CA SER A 451 8.74 -22.02 -36.63
C SER A 451 9.53 -22.58 -35.44
N VAL A 452 10.73 -23.11 -35.71
CA VAL A 452 11.57 -23.72 -34.66
C VAL A 452 13.04 -23.37 -34.84
N GLN A 453 13.81 -23.44 -33.76
CA GLN A 453 15.27 -23.30 -33.82
C GLN A 453 15.97 -24.42 -33.03
N PHE A 454 16.97 -25.04 -33.66
CA PHE A 454 17.72 -26.15 -33.09
C PHE A 454 19.04 -25.68 -32.49
N GLN A 455 19.35 -26.15 -31.28
CA GLN A 455 20.55 -25.78 -30.54
C GLN A 455 21.21 -27.00 -29.90
N VAL A 456 22.54 -26.95 -29.77
CA VAL A 456 23.36 -28.05 -29.20
C VAL A 456 24.33 -27.50 -28.15
N PHE A 457 24.36 -28.11 -26.95
CA PHE A 457 25.17 -27.67 -25.82
C PHE A 457 26.05 -28.79 -25.24
N ALA A 458 27.20 -28.38 -24.69
CA ALA A 458 28.17 -29.23 -23.99
C ALA A 458 27.86 -29.47 -22.51
N SER A 459 26.93 -28.70 -21.97
CA SER A 459 26.40 -28.79 -20.62
C SER A 459 24.94 -28.34 -20.62
N ALA A 460 24.15 -28.83 -19.66
CA ALA A 460 22.73 -28.53 -19.63
C ALA A 460 22.51 -27.01 -19.51
N PRO A 461 21.70 -26.38 -20.38
CA PRO A 461 21.28 -25.00 -20.15
C PRO A 461 20.52 -24.92 -18.82
N VAL A 462 20.76 -23.86 -18.05
CA VAL A 462 20.40 -23.70 -16.62
C VAL A 462 18.94 -24.08 -16.29
N GLN A 463 18.02 -23.93 -17.25
CA GLN A 463 16.61 -24.30 -17.15
C GLN A 463 16.31 -25.83 -17.05
N VAL A 464 17.29 -26.72 -17.27
CA VAL A 464 17.05 -28.19 -17.34
C VAL A 464 17.64 -28.96 -16.15
N ALA A 465 18.68 -28.43 -15.50
CA ALA A 465 19.34 -29.10 -14.37
C ALA A 465 18.42 -29.24 -13.13
N ALA A 466 17.44 -28.35 -12.97
CA ALA A 466 16.50 -28.37 -11.84
C ALA A 466 15.40 -29.45 -11.95
N ALA A 467 15.10 -29.97 -13.15
CA ALA A 467 13.97 -30.89 -13.37
C ALA A 467 14.34 -32.39 -13.28
N ALA A 468 15.63 -32.74 -13.35
CA ALA A 468 16.07 -34.14 -13.35
C ALA A 468 16.08 -34.80 -11.95
N ALA A 469 15.89 -34.03 -10.87
CA ALA A 469 16.13 -34.51 -9.50
C ALA A 469 14.94 -35.15 -8.78
N LYS A 470 13.68 -35.02 -9.24
CA LYS A 470 12.53 -35.62 -8.52
C LYS A 470 11.41 -36.06 -9.48
N GLY A 471 11.31 -37.37 -9.68
CA GLY A 471 10.15 -37.98 -10.32
C GLY A 471 8.93 -37.96 -9.40
N GLY A 472 7.75 -37.68 -9.99
CA GLY A 472 6.47 -38.01 -9.38
C GLY A 472 5.65 -36.86 -8.78
N ALA A 473 5.52 -35.73 -9.47
CA ALA A 473 4.37 -34.85 -9.29
C ALA A 473 4.03 -34.17 -10.63
N LYS A 474 2.78 -34.26 -11.08
CA LYS A 474 2.29 -33.44 -12.21
C LYS A 474 2.32 -31.97 -11.79
N PRO A 475 3.12 -31.08 -12.39
CA PRO A 475 3.10 -29.67 -12.07
C PRO A 475 1.88 -29.03 -12.75
N THR A 476 0.97 -28.47 -11.97
CA THR A 476 -0.01 -27.50 -12.48
C THR A 476 0.62 -26.11 -12.43
N ALA A 477 0.56 -25.40 -13.56
CA ALA A 477 1.04 -24.02 -13.81
C ALA A 477 2.55 -23.79 -13.66
N ALA A 478 3.34 -24.30 -14.62
CA ALA A 478 4.70 -23.81 -14.82
C ALA A 478 4.66 -22.33 -15.22
N GLY A 479 5.21 -21.46 -14.37
CA GLY A 479 5.55 -20.10 -14.76
C GLY A 479 6.85 -20.04 -15.53
N GLY A 480 7.01 -18.99 -16.33
CA GLY A 480 8.27 -18.75 -17.02
C GLY A 480 9.39 -18.40 -16.02
N PRO A 481 10.62 -18.22 -16.53
CA PRO A 481 11.81 -17.96 -15.70
C PRO A 481 11.68 -16.72 -14.81
N GLU A 482 10.76 -15.80 -15.11
CA GLU A 482 10.43 -14.67 -14.24
C GLU A 482 9.98 -15.10 -12.83
N ARG A 483 9.56 -16.37 -12.66
CA ARG A 483 9.05 -16.93 -11.40
C ARG A 483 10.07 -17.79 -10.64
N ASP A 484 11.32 -17.81 -11.08
CA ASP A 484 12.40 -18.45 -10.32
C ASP A 484 12.81 -17.58 -9.13
N ALA A 485 13.25 -18.21 -8.04
CA ALA A 485 13.65 -17.51 -6.81
C ALA A 485 14.73 -16.43 -7.07
N GLU A 486 15.67 -16.69 -7.98
CA GLU A 486 16.71 -15.75 -8.39
C GLU A 486 16.16 -14.43 -8.95
N ASN A 487 14.95 -14.48 -9.52
CA ASN A 487 14.25 -13.33 -10.11
C ASN A 487 13.20 -12.71 -9.18
N ALA A 488 13.03 -13.24 -7.96
CA ALA A 488 11.98 -12.84 -7.03
C ALA A 488 11.96 -11.33 -6.73
N LEU A 489 13.13 -10.69 -6.68
CA LEU A 489 13.24 -9.26 -6.42
C LEU A 489 12.97 -8.40 -7.67
N ALA A 490 13.23 -8.91 -8.87
CA ALA A 490 13.06 -8.15 -10.11
C ALA A 490 11.57 -7.82 -10.40
N GLY A 491 10.67 -8.69 -9.91
CA GLY A 491 9.22 -8.52 -9.99
C GLY A 491 8.64 -7.45 -9.05
N LEU A 492 9.41 -7.02 -8.05
CA LEU A 492 8.96 -6.14 -6.98
C LEU A 492 9.46 -4.70 -7.17
N ASP A 493 8.58 -3.74 -6.89
CA ASP A 493 8.97 -2.37 -6.59
C ASP A 493 9.14 -2.22 -5.08
N VAL A 494 10.25 -1.63 -4.67
CA VAL A 494 10.62 -1.41 -3.28
C VAL A 494 10.37 0.06 -2.92
N GLY A 495 9.76 0.30 -1.76
CA GLY A 495 9.46 1.65 -1.27
C GLY A 495 10.70 2.54 -1.13
N THR A 496 10.51 3.86 -1.23
CA THR A 496 11.60 4.83 -1.16
C THR A 496 12.42 4.68 0.12
N GLY A 497 13.75 4.60 -0.03
CA GLY A 497 14.69 4.46 1.09
C GLY A 497 14.75 3.06 1.70
N LEU A 498 14.01 2.10 1.14
CA LEU A 498 14.04 0.70 1.54
C LEU A 498 14.87 -0.14 0.57
N LYS A 499 15.26 -1.32 1.02
CA LYS A 499 15.92 -2.36 0.24
C LYS A 499 15.31 -3.72 0.59
N ALA A 500 14.93 -4.48 -0.43
CA ALA A 500 14.44 -5.84 -0.26
C ALA A 500 15.55 -6.86 -0.53
N GLN A 501 15.55 -7.95 0.22
CA GLN A 501 16.39 -9.15 0.04
C GLN A 501 15.47 -10.37 0.06
N LEU A 502 15.79 -11.36 -0.78
CA LEU A 502 15.18 -12.69 -0.64
C LEU A 502 15.87 -13.39 0.53
N PHE A 503 15.13 -13.63 1.61
CA PHE A 503 15.65 -14.31 2.80
C PHE A 503 15.59 -15.83 2.62
N ALA A 504 14.47 -16.35 2.13
CA ALA A 504 14.30 -17.77 1.84
C ALA A 504 13.29 -18.00 0.71
N SER A 505 13.40 -19.14 0.04
CA SER A 505 12.49 -19.58 -1.01
C SER A 505 12.37 -21.11 -1.04
N GLU A 506 11.61 -21.63 -1.98
CA GLU A 506 11.68 -23.05 -2.34
C GLU A 506 13.15 -23.49 -2.61
N PRO A 507 13.54 -24.71 -2.21
CA PRO A 507 12.71 -25.74 -1.55
C PRO A 507 12.67 -25.66 0.00
N MET A 508 13.28 -24.64 0.64
CA MET A 508 13.32 -24.56 2.12
C MET A 508 11.92 -24.42 2.72
N LEU A 509 11.05 -23.68 2.05
CA LEU A 509 9.66 -23.48 2.44
C LEU A 509 8.76 -23.39 1.21
N LEU A 510 7.49 -23.69 1.41
CA LEU A 510 6.40 -23.57 0.43
C LEU A 510 5.23 -22.81 1.07
N SER A 511 4.41 -22.11 0.27
CA SER A 511 3.12 -21.53 0.67
C SER A 511 3.03 -21.01 2.13
N PRO A 512 3.86 -20.04 2.53
CA PRO A 512 3.85 -19.49 3.88
C PRO A 512 2.58 -18.65 4.10
N SER A 513 1.86 -18.95 5.17
CA SER A 513 0.54 -18.35 5.47
C SER A 513 0.56 -17.33 6.61
N ASN A 514 1.53 -17.44 7.52
CA ASN A 514 1.75 -16.54 8.66
C ASN A 514 3.21 -16.68 9.13
N VAL A 515 3.78 -15.62 9.70
CA VAL A 515 5.20 -15.55 10.09
C VAL A 515 5.44 -14.80 11.40
N GLU A 516 6.30 -15.35 12.25
CA GLU A 516 6.79 -14.68 13.47
C GLU A 516 8.32 -14.74 13.51
N VAL A 517 8.96 -13.73 14.10
CA VAL A 517 10.43 -13.72 14.29
C VAL A 517 10.73 -13.73 15.77
N ASP A 518 11.49 -14.72 16.22
CA ASP A 518 11.86 -14.78 17.63
C ASP A 518 13.04 -13.85 17.98
N HIS A 519 13.32 -13.74 19.28
CA HIS A 519 14.40 -12.92 19.81
C HIS A 519 15.82 -13.33 19.35
N LEU A 520 15.99 -14.53 18.79
CA LEU A 520 17.24 -15.03 18.23
C LEU A 520 17.33 -14.77 16.71
N GLY A 521 16.33 -14.09 16.14
CA GLY A 521 16.25 -13.75 14.73
C GLY A 521 15.80 -14.89 13.84
N ARG A 522 15.38 -16.03 14.41
CA ARG A 522 14.88 -17.18 13.66
C ARG A 522 13.46 -16.88 13.18
N ILE A 523 13.15 -17.30 11.96
CA ILE A 523 11.86 -17.04 11.31
C ILE A 523 10.99 -18.29 11.40
N TRP A 524 9.86 -18.18 12.08
CA TRP A 524 8.89 -19.24 12.30
C TRP A 524 7.71 -19.08 11.34
N ILE A 525 7.34 -20.14 10.61
CA ILE A 525 6.38 -20.06 9.50
C ILE A 525 5.33 -21.16 9.62
N CYS A 526 4.06 -20.78 9.46
CA CYS A 526 2.99 -21.71 9.11
C CYS A 526 3.04 -22.00 7.61
N GLU A 527 3.57 -23.16 7.22
CA GLU A 527 3.58 -23.61 5.83
C GLU A 527 2.36 -24.49 5.55
N VAL A 528 1.53 -24.02 4.61
CA VAL A 528 0.18 -24.55 4.38
C VAL A 528 0.00 -24.98 2.93
N MET A 529 -0.08 -26.29 2.74
CA MET A 529 -0.20 -26.96 1.44
C MET A 529 -1.54 -27.66 1.27
N ASN A 530 -2.16 -28.04 2.39
CA ASN A 530 -3.42 -28.76 2.43
C ASN A 530 -4.63 -27.84 2.50
N TYR A 531 -4.53 -26.62 1.96
CA TYR A 531 -5.59 -25.64 2.09
C TYR A 531 -6.78 -25.90 1.15
N ARG A 532 -7.99 -25.94 1.70
CA ARG A 532 -9.27 -26.03 0.99
C ARG A 532 -9.30 -27.13 -0.07
N GLY A 533 -9.37 -26.76 -1.34
CA GLY A 533 -9.43 -27.69 -2.47
C GLY A 533 -8.18 -28.57 -2.62
N ARG A 534 -7.10 -28.25 -1.90
CA ARG A 534 -5.84 -29.00 -1.86
C ARG A 534 -5.71 -29.89 -0.63
N ASN A 535 -6.75 -30.00 0.20
CA ASN A 535 -6.73 -30.84 1.39
C ASN A 535 -6.28 -32.28 1.06
N GLY A 536 -5.25 -32.76 1.77
CA GLY A 536 -4.65 -34.08 1.54
C GLY A 536 -3.55 -34.14 0.48
N SER A 537 -3.18 -33.02 -0.16
CA SER A 537 -2.09 -32.97 -1.16
C SER A 537 -0.72 -33.32 -0.56
N ARG A 538 -0.52 -33.04 0.72
CA ARG A 538 0.61 -33.49 1.53
C ARG A 538 0.10 -34.49 2.59
N PRO A 539 0.31 -35.80 2.39
CA PRO A 539 -0.20 -36.85 3.28
C PRO A 539 0.24 -36.72 4.74
N GLU A 540 1.45 -36.19 4.98
CA GLU A 540 2.02 -35.99 6.32
C GLU A 540 1.36 -34.82 7.08
N GLY A 541 0.63 -33.95 6.37
CA GLY A 541 0.04 -32.73 6.91
C GLY A 541 0.91 -31.50 6.76
N ASP A 542 0.30 -30.34 7.02
CA ASP A 542 0.98 -29.05 7.04
C ASP A 542 2.02 -28.98 8.16
N ARG A 543 2.94 -28.01 8.07
CA ARG A 543 4.12 -27.95 8.94
C ARG A 543 4.37 -26.55 9.48
N ILE A 544 4.95 -26.51 10.69
CA ILE A 544 5.59 -25.33 11.25
C ILE A 544 7.10 -25.48 11.01
N VAL A 545 7.68 -24.52 10.28
CA VAL A 545 9.14 -24.51 10.00
C VAL A 545 9.82 -23.34 10.65
N VAL A 546 11.08 -23.56 11.04
CA VAL A 546 11.97 -22.54 11.58
C VAL A 546 13.15 -22.39 10.62
N LEU A 547 13.37 -21.16 10.17
CA LEU A 547 14.46 -20.79 9.26
C LEU A 547 15.49 -19.97 10.01
N GLU A 548 16.75 -20.27 9.77
CA GLU A 548 17.89 -19.63 10.45
C GLU A 548 18.90 -19.13 9.41
N ASP A 549 19.39 -17.93 9.65
CA ASP A 549 20.56 -17.34 8.99
C ASP A 549 21.73 -17.49 9.98
N THR A 550 22.61 -18.46 9.74
CA THR A 550 23.68 -18.83 10.69
C THR A 550 24.97 -18.06 10.45
N ASP A 551 25.11 -17.38 9.31
CA ASP A 551 26.29 -16.57 8.97
C ASP A 551 26.04 -15.04 8.95
N GLY A 552 24.77 -14.63 9.05
CA GLY A 552 24.33 -13.23 9.15
C GLY A 552 24.31 -12.48 7.81
N ASP A 553 24.34 -13.18 6.68
CA ASP A 553 24.34 -12.56 5.34
C ASP A 553 22.96 -12.02 4.90
N GLY A 554 21.91 -12.26 5.71
CA GLY A 554 20.54 -11.88 5.44
C GLY A 554 19.76 -12.91 4.64
N LYS A 555 20.21 -14.16 4.60
CA LYS A 555 19.53 -15.30 3.97
C LYS A 555 19.50 -16.51 4.90
N ALA A 556 18.44 -17.29 4.82
CA ALA A 556 18.39 -18.56 5.53
C ALA A 556 19.34 -19.56 4.87
N ASP A 557 20.10 -20.28 5.70
CA ASP A 557 20.95 -21.40 5.28
C ASP A 557 20.54 -22.73 5.96
N LYS A 558 19.67 -22.64 6.98
CA LYS A 558 19.20 -23.79 7.75
C LYS A 558 17.68 -23.76 7.91
N GLN A 559 17.09 -24.95 7.83
CA GLN A 559 15.67 -25.19 7.98
C GLN A 559 15.43 -26.34 8.97
N THR A 560 14.59 -26.11 9.96
CA THR A 560 14.15 -27.12 10.95
C THR A 560 12.63 -27.25 10.91
N VAL A 561 12.11 -28.47 10.88
CA VAL A 561 10.66 -28.71 11.02
C VAL A 561 10.35 -28.83 12.51
N PHE A 562 9.61 -27.87 13.07
CA PHE A 562 9.25 -27.85 14.48
C PHE A 562 8.09 -28.80 14.80
N TYR A 563 7.08 -28.79 13.94
CA TYR A 563 5.93 -29.69 14.02
C TYR A 563 5.37 -29.95 12.62
N GLN A 564 4.86 -31.16 12.38
CA GLN A 564 4.14 -31.50 11.17
C GLN A 564 3.01 -32.47 11.49
N GLY A 565 1.82 -32.20 10.97
CA GLY A 565 0.66 -33.04 11.23
C GLY A 565 -0.61 -32.57 10.54
N ARG A 566 -1.54 -33.51 10.30
CA ARG A 566 -2.85 -33.24 9.66
C ARG A 566 -3.79 -32.43 10.53
N ASP A 567 -3.52 -32.37 11.83
CA ASP A 567 -4.27 -31.60 12.83
C ASP A 567 -3.98 -30.10 12.79
N ILE A 568 -2.92 -29.69 12.08
CA ILE A 568 -2.59 -28.28 11.80
C ILE A 568 -2.76 -27.92 10.32
N ASP A 569 -3.48 -28.72 9.53
CA ASP A 569 -3.78 -28.36 8.15
C ASP A 569 -4.57 -27.04 8.10
N SER A 570 -4.07 -26.07 7.35
CA SER A 570 -4.56 -24.69 7.36
C SER A 570 -4.27 -23.93 8.66
N ALA A 571 -3.08 -24.07 9.24
CA ALA A 571 -2.60 -23.15 10.27
C ALA A 571 -2.45 -21.73 9.70
N LEU A 572 -3.14 -20.73 10.25
CA LEU A 572 -3.18 -19.35 9.73
C LEU A 572 -2.72 -18.30 10.76
N GLY A 573 -2.03 -18.73 11.81
CA GLY A 573 -1.50 -17.85 12.83
C GLY A 573 -0.46 -18.54 13.70
N ILE A 574 0.64 -17.85 14.01
CA ILE A 574 1.71 -18.32 14.90
C ILE A 574 2.11 -17.22 15.89
N CYS A 575 2.37 -17.59 17.15
CA CYS A 575 2.91 -16.70 18.17
C CYS A 575 3.97 -17.44 18.99
N VAL A 576 5.17 -16.88 19.10
CA VAL A 576 6.32 -17.54 19.75
C VAL A 576 6.64 -16.87 21.08
N LEU A 577 6.59 -17.67 22.17
CA LEU A 577 6.76 -17.25 23.57
C LEU A 577 7.87 -18.07 24.27
N PRO A 578 9.15 -17.68 24.11
CA PRO A 578 10.30 -18.36 24.73
C PRO A 578 10.39 -18.15 26.25
N SER A 579 10.96 -19.09 26.98
CA SER A 579 11.26 -18.91 28.41
C SER A 579 12.46 -17.99 28.63
N LEU A 580 12.52 -17.35 29.80
CA LEU A 580 13.62 -16.44 30.16
C LEU A 580 15.00 -17.11 30.20
N ASP A 581 15.06 -18.40 30.50
CA ASP A 581 16.31 -19.18 30.50
C ASP A 581 16.69 -19.72 29.12
N GLY A 582 15.87 -19.46 28.09
CA GLY A 582 16.09 -19.90 26.71
C GLY A 582 15.97 -21.40 26.47
N LYS A 583 15.55 -22.19 27.47
CA LYS A 583 15.50 -23.66 27.38
C LYS A 583 14.20 -24.19 26.81
N SER A 584 13.11 -23.45 26.94
CA SER A 584 11.80 -23.88 26.48
C SER A 584 11.13 -22.79 25.66
N THR A 585 10.26 -23.18 24.73
CA THR A 585 9.49 -22.25 23.92
C THR A 585 8.08 -22.75 23.76
N LYS A 586 7.10 -21.90 24.12
CA LYS A 586 5.70 -22.14 23.80
C LYS A 586 5.36 -21.47 22.48
N VAL A 587 4.66 -22.19 21.60
CA VAL A 587 4.23 -21.71 20.30
C VAL A 587 2.72 -21.88 20.20
N ILE A 588 2.00 -20.77 20.11
CA ILE A 588 0.55 -20.78 19.87
C ILE A 588 0.33 -20.86 18.36
N VAL A 589 -0.45 -21.85 17.91
CA VAL A 589 -0.79 -22.05 16.50
C VAL A 589 -2.29 -22.03 16.32
N SER A 590 -2.77 -21.10 15.50
CA SER A 590 -4.18 -20.93 15.15
C SER A 590 -4.53 -21.80 13.95
N CYS A 591 -5.32 -22.85 14.17
CA CYS A 591 -5.77 -23.76 13.13
C CYS A 591 -7.23 -24.16 13.38
N ALA A 592 -8.15 -23.36 12.84
CA ALA A 592 -9.59 -23.54 13.07
C ALA A 592 -10.02 -24.99 12.83
N PRO A 593 -10.84 -25.58 13.72
CA PRO A 593 -11.63 -24.92 14.76
C PRO A 593 -10.88 -24.75 16.08
N ASN A 594 -9.58 -25.03 16.12
CA ASN A 594 -8.76 -25.14 17.32
C ASN A 594 -7.65 -24.07 17.37
N VAL A 595 -7.21 -23.76 18.57
CA VAL A 595 -5.95 -23.05 18.82
C VAL A 595 -5.10 -23.96 19.68
N PHE A 596 -3.92 -24.32 19.18
CA PHE A 596 -3.00 -25.22 19.88
C PHE A 596 -1.89 -24.44 20.57
N ILE A 597 -1.38 -24.99 21.67
CA ILE A 597 -0.10 -24.64 22.26
C ILE A 597 0.84 -25.82 22.05
N PHE A 598 1.91 -25.60 21.31
CA PHE A 598 3.03 -26.51 21.22
C PHE A 598 4.12 -26.05 22.18
N THR A 599 4.81 -26.98 22.83
CA THR A 599 5.93 -26.66 23.73
C THR A 599 7.15 -27.46 23.34
N ASP A 600 8.24 -26.77 23.04
CA ASP A 600 9.60 -27.30 23.07
C ASP A 600 10.12 -27.10 24.50
N GLU A 601 10.45 -28.19 25.18
CA GLU A 601 10.89 -28.18 26.59
C GLU A 601 12.43 -28.14 26.73
N ASN A 602 13.16 -28.41 25.66
CA ASN A 602 14.60 -28.68 25.71
C ASN A 602 15.45 -27.81 24.76
N GLY A 603 14.81 -27.04 23.88
CA GLY A 603 15.44 -26.09 22.97
C GLY A 603 15.95 -26.70 21.66
N ASP A 604 15.57 -27.94 21.33
CA ASP A 604 15.97 -28.62 20.10
C ASP A 604 15.15 -28.23 18.86
N LEU A 605 14.23 -27.27 19.01
CA LEU A 605 13.31 -26.82 17.97
C LEU A 605 12.35 -27.91 17.51
N LYS A 606 11.88 -28.76 18.43
CA LYS A 606 10.78 -29.69 18.20
C LYS A 606 9.75 -29.59 19.31
N SER A 607 8.50 -29.80 18.94
CA SER A 607 7.44 -29.85 19.94
C SER A 607 7.48 -31.17 20.73
N ASP A 608 7.73 -31.08 22.03
CA ASP A 608 7.62 -32.18 23.00
C ASP A 608 6.18 -32.36 23.51
N LYS A 609 5.39 -31.29 23.53
CA LYS A 609 4.02 -31.28 24.07
C LYS A 609 3.05 -30.50 23.19
N LYS A 610 1.82 -31.00 23.04
CA LYS A 610 0.71 -30.33 22.34
C LYS A 610 -0.52 -30.24 23.24
N GLU A 611 -1.08 -29.04 23.37
CA GLU A 611 -2.26 -28.75 24.19
C GLU A 611 -3.26 -27.89 23.40
N LEU A 612 -4.53 -27.92 23.81
CA LEU A 612 -5.58 -27.07 23.26
C LEU A 612 -5.75 -25.83 24.15
N LEU A 613 -5.71 -24.63 23.56
CA LEU A 613 -6.01 -23.38 24.25
C LEU A 613 -7.50 -23.03 24.12
N PHE A 614 -8.01 -23.01 22.89
CA PHE A 614 -9.40 -22.75 22.57
C PHE A 614 -9.90 -23.69 21.48
N THR A 615 -11.21 -23.89 21.41
CA THR A 615 -11.89 -24.58 20.32
C THR A 615 -13.15 -23.84 19.88
N LYS A 616 -13.78 -24.30 18.78
CA LYS A 616 -14.94 -23.68 18.12
C LYS A 616 -14.69 -22.22 17.73
N VAL A 617 -13.46 -21.87 17.40
CA VAL A 617 -13.04 -20.51 16.98
C VAL A 617 -13.09 -20.34 15.46
N GLY A 618 -14.09 -20.96 14.83
CA GLY A 618 -14.39 -20.84 13.41
C GLY A 618 -14.43 -22.15 12.63
N ASN A 619 -14.71 -22.03 11.34
CA ASN A 619 -14.76 -23.15 10.41
C ASN A 619 -13.33 -23.61 10.06
N PRO A 620 -13.06 -24.93 10.04
CA PRO A 620 -11.81 -25.45 9.49
C PRO A 620 -11.62 -25.02 8.04
N GLN A 621 -10.36 -24.86 7.61
CA GLN A 621 -10.02 -24.59 6.20
C GLN A 621 -10.66 -23.29 5.67
N HIS A 622 -10.78 -22.26 6.52
CA HIS A 622 -11.40 -20.99 6.16
C HIS A 622 -10.62 -19.79 6.70
N ASP A 623 -10.32 -18.86 5.82
CA ASP A 623 -9.63 -17.57 6.03
C ASP A 623 -10.47 -16.51 6.76
N HIS A 624 -11.68 -16.83 7.23
CA HIS A 624 -12.52 -15.93 8.03
C HIS A 624 -12.62 -16.45 9.48
N SER A 625 -11.79 -17.43 9.84
CA SER A 625 -11.75 -18.04 11.16
C SER A 625 -10.67 -17.39 12.02
N THR A 626 -10.26 -18.03 13.11
CA THR A 626 -9.19 -17.54 13.99
C THR A 626 -7.86 -17.35 13.25
N HIS A 627 -7.13 -16.30 13.62
CA HIS A 627 -5.80 -15.96 13.10
C HIS A 627 -4.78 -15.76 14.23
N ALA A 628 -3.66 -15.09 13.96
CA ALA A 628 -2.53 -15.00 14.86
C ALA A 628 -2.84 -14.33 16.20
N PHE A 629 -2.08 -14.74 17.21
CA PHE A 629 -2.04 -14.13 18.52
C PHE A 629 -0.81 -13.22 18.57
N ILE A 630 -0.90 -12.10 19.26
CA ILE A 630 0.26 -11.25 19.55
C ILE A 630 0.33 -10.87 21.03
N PHE A 631 1.53 -10.69 21.54
CA PHE A 631 1.74 -10.21 22.91
C PHE A 631 1.73 -8.69 22.97
N GLY A 632 0.81 -8.12 23.74
CA GLY A 632 0.66 -6.68 23.91
C GLY A 632 1.47 -6.09 25.07
N PRO A 633 1.59 -4.75 25.12
CA PRO A 633 2.43 -4.06 26.11
C PRO A 633 1.90 -4.13 27.55
N ASP A 634 0.62 -4.48 27.72
CA ASP A 634 -0.05 -4.66 29.02
C ASP A 634 0.12 -6.07 29.61
N GLY A 635 0.84 -6.95 28.90
CA GLY A 635 1.12 -8.33 29.30
C GLY A 635 0.05 -9.34 28.93
N LYS A 636 -0.82 -9.00 27.98
CA LYS A 636 -1.95 -9.82 27.52
C LYS A 636 -1.73 -10.28 26.08
N LEU A 637 -2.46 -11.30 25.66
CA LEU A 637 -2.54 -11.73 24.26
C LEU A 637 -3.71 -11.04 23.56
N TYR A 638 -3.50 -10.60 22.33
CA TYR A 638 -4.52 -10.04 21.44
C TYR A 638 -4.66 -10.93 20.22
N TRP A 639 -5.89 -11.15 19.77
CA TRP A 639 -6.19 -12.03 18.64
C TRP A 639 -7.62 -11.77 18.15
N ASN A 640 -8.03 -12.43 17.08
CA ASN A 640 -9.32 -12.20 16.43
C ASN A 640 -9.79 -13.41 15.62
N PHE A 641 -11.07 -13.37 15.24
CA PHE A 641 -11.61 -14.18 14.14
C PHE A 641 -12.52 -13.32 13.26
N GLY A 642 -12.70 -13.75 12.01
CA GLY A 642 -13.73 -13.21 11.12
C GLY A 642 -15.12 -13.82 11.37
N ASN A 643 -16.04 -13.58 10.44
CA ASN A 643 -17.45 -13.90 10.59
C ASN A 643 -17.78 -15.40 10.56
N THR A 644 -16.82 -16.27 10.23
CA THR A 644 -17.00 -17.72 10.41
C THR A 644 -16.65 -18.21 11.80
N GLY A 645 -16.07 -17.35 12.66
CA GLY A 645 -15.69 -17.63 14.05
C GLY A 645 -16.84 -18.12 14.92
N LYS A 646 -18.01 -17.46 14.85
CA LYS A 646 -19.29 -17.75 15.54
C LYS A 646 -19.26 -17.78 17.08
N GLY A 647 -18.13 -18.06 17.72
CA GLY A 647 -17.97 -18.05 19.17
C GLY A 647 -16.60 -18.56 19.62
N VAL A 648 -16.41 -18.67 20.94
CA VAL A 648 -15.18 -19.22 21.54
C VAL A 648 -15.56 -20.23 22.61
N SER A 649 -14.89 -21.37 22.62
CA SER A 649 -14.94 -22.34 23.72
C SER A 649 -13.57 -22.58 24.32
N ASP A 650 -13.55 -22.88 25.62
CA ASP A 650 -12.34 -23.34 26.30
C ASP A 650 -11.85 -24.69 25.76
N LYS A 651 -10.70 -25.16 26.25
CA LYS A 651 -10.11 -26.45 25.89
C LYS A 651 -11.02 -27.67 26.14
N ASP A 652 -12.02 -27.54 27.02
CA ASP A 652 -12.96 -28.61 27.38
C ASP A 652 -14.28 -28.50 26.58
N GLY A 653 -14.37 -27.50 25.69
CA GLY A 653 -15.51 -27.29 24.78
C GLY A 653 -16.65 -26.44 25.36
N ASN A 654 -16.47 -25.85 26.55
CA ASN A 654 -17.46 -24.98 27.18
C ASN A 654 -17.42 -23.57 26.57
N PRO A 655 -18.57 -22.94 26.27
CA PRO A 655 -18.60 -21.55 25.79
C PRO A 655 -17.96 -20.57 26.78
N ILE A 656 -17.10 -19.68 26.28
CA ILE A 656 -16.49 -18.63 27.09
C ILE A 656 -17.51 -17.53 27.37
N VAL A 657 -17.53 -17.06 28.63
CA VAL A 657 -18.18 -15.80 29.04
C VAL A 657 -17.09 -14.76 29.22
N ASP A 658 -17.24 -13.62 28.55
CA ASP A 658 -16.26 -12.55 28.62
C ASP A 658 -16.33 -11.74 29.93
N LEU A 659 -15.39 -10.81 30.11
CA LEU A 659 -15.37 -9.92 31.29
C LEU A 659 -16.60 -9.01 31.42
N ALA A 660 -17.40 -8.81 30.37
CA ALA A 660 -18.64 -8.05 30.41
C ALA A 660 -19.86 -8.90 30.83
N GLY A 661 -19.65 -10.19 31.06
CA GLY A 661 -20.67 -11.17 31.45
C GLY A 661 -21.45 -11.73 30.26
N ASN A 662 -20.98 -11.55 29.03
CA ASN A 662 -21.65 -12.00 27.83
C ASN A 662 -21.03 -13.30 27.32
N THR A 663 -21.85 -14.28 26.96
CA THR A 663 -21.36 -15.46 26.23
C THR A 663 -20.84 -15.02 24.86
N VAL A 664 -19.60 -15.40 24.53
CA VAL A 664 -18.96 -15.03 23.26
C VAL A 664 -19.57 -15.82 22.11
N THR A 665 -20.60 -15.25 21.48
CA THR A 665 -21.29 -15.81 20.30
C THR A 665 -21.74 -14.70 19.36
N ASP A 666 -21.92 -15.00 18.08
CA ASP A 666 -22.34 -14.05 17.04
C ASP A 666 -23.88 -13.86 16.92
N LYS A 667 -24.64 -14.30 17.92
CA LYS A 667 -26.12 -14.35 17.90
C LYS A 667 -26.82 -12.99 17.99
N GLY A 668 -26.08 -11.89 18.03
CA GLY A 668 -26.63 -10.53 18.15
C GLY A 668 -27.04 -10.14 19.56
N GLN A 669 -26.45 -10.75 20.59
CA GLN A 669 -26.76 -10.52 22.01
C GLN A 669 -25.50 -10.51 22.89
N PRO A 670 -24.67 -9.45 22.88
CA PRO A 670 -24.73 -8.27 22.00
C PRO A 670 -23.89 -8.44 20.72
N TYR A 671 -23.00 -9.44 20.68
CA TYR A 671 -21.98 -9.52 19.63
C TYR A 671 -22.52 -10.12 18.33
N ARG A 672 -21.90 -9.72 17.21
CA ARG A 672 -22.22 -10.17 15.86
C ARG A 672 -20.93 -10.41 15.07
N GLN A 673 -20.98 -11.40 14.18
CA GLN A 673 -19.96 -11.68 13.16
C GLN A 673 -18.53 -11.73 13.73
N GLY A 674 -17.54 -11.20 13.00
CA GLY A 674 -16.14 -11.18 13.41
C GLY A 674 -15.90 -10.32 14.65
N MET A 675 -14.88 -10.69 15.43
CA MET A 675 -14.58 -10.12 16.74
C MET A 675 -13.07 -10.02 16.97
N ALA A 676 -12.67 -9.01 17.75
CA ALA A 676 -11.32 -8.86 18.28
C ALA A 676 -11.32 -9.10 19.79
N PHE A 677 -10.27 -9.72 20.31
CA PHE A 677 -10.18 -10.21 21.67
C PHE A 677 -8.89 -9.79 22.37
N ARG A 678 -8.94 -9.80 23.70
CA ARG A 678 -7.78 -9.83 24.58
C ARG A 678 -7.97 -10.84 25.71
N CYS A 679 -6.92 -11.58 26.07
CA CYS A 679 -6.93 -12.50 27.21
C CYS A 679 -5.54 -12.60 27.88
N ASN A 680 -5.48 -13.25 29.04
CA ASN A 680 -4.20 -13.66 29.62
C ASN A 680 -3.49 -14.70 28.73
N PRO A 681 -2.17 -14.89 28.87
CA PRO A 681 -1.43 -15.92 28.13
C PRO A 681 -1.95 -17.36 28.28
N ASP A 682 -2.71 -17.64 29.35
CA ASP A 682 -3.37 -18.94 29.58
C ASP A 682 -4.81 -19.00 29.04
N GLY A 683 -5.27 -17.97 28.34
CA GLY A 683 -6.63 -17.85 27.79
C GLY A 683 -7.68 -17.31 28.76
N SER A 684 -7.34 -17.10 30.05
CA SER A 684 -8.27 -16.58 31.04
C SER A 684 -8.55 -15.08 30.87
N GLN A 685 -9.62 -14.58 31.51
CA GLN A 685 -10.03 -13.17 31.46
C GLN A 685 -10.22 -12.63 30.03
N LEU A 686 -10.86 -13.42 29.17
CA LEU A 686 -11.13 -13.01 27.80
C LEU A 686 -12.10 -11.82 27.76
N GLU A 687 -11.77 -10.82 26.96
CA GLU A 687 -12.53 -9.59 26.74
C GLU A 687 -12.76 -9.41 25.24
N VAL A 688 -14.00 -9.13 24.84
CA VAL A 688 -14.31 -8.73 23.45
C VAL A 688 -14.03 -7.23 23.31
N LEU A 689 -13.10 -6.88 22.42
CA LEU A 689 -12.64 -5.51 22.19
C LEU A 689 -13.36 -4.80 21.03
N GLY A 690 -14.05 -5.54 20.18
CA GLY A 690 -14.83 -4.99 19.07
C GLY A 690 -15.52 -6.12 18.33
N HIS A 691 -16.63 -5.81 17.66
CA HIS A 691 -17.42 -6.81 16.95
C HIS A 691 -18.04 -6.27 15.67
N ASN A 692 -18.70 -7.17 14.93
CA ASN A 692 -19.38 -6.92 13.67
C ASN A 692 -18.41 -6.59 12.52
N PHE A 693 -17.29 -7.30 12.49
CA PHE A 693 -16.37 -7.35 11.36
C PHE A 693 -16.77 -8.46 10.38
N ARG A 694 -16.29 -8.39 9.13
CA ARG A 694 -16.49 -9.47 8.15
C ARG A 694 -15.35 -10.47 8.22
N ASN A 695 -14.18 -10.04 7.83
CA ASN A 695 -12.97 -10.82 7.87
C ASN A 695 -11.84 -9.87 8.22
N ASN A 696 -11.84 -9.45 9.49
CA ASN A 696 -10.66 -8.88 10.10
C ASN A 696 -9.64 -10.01 10.21
N TYR A 697 -8.64 -10.00 9.34
CA TYR A 697 -7.72 -11.12 9.18
C TYR A 697 -6.80 -11.22 10.40
N GLU A 698 -6.10 -10.15 10.77
CA GLU A 698 -5.19 -10.14 11.92
C GLU A 698 -5.26 -8.79 12.66
N VAL A 699 -4.91 -8.81 13.94
CA VAL A 699 -4.89 -7.63 14.82
C VAL A 699 -3.48 -7.31 15.30
N THR A 700 -3.16 -6.02 15.41
CA THR A 700 -1.90 -5.55 15.99
C THR A 700 -2.11 -4.44 17.02
N VAL A 701 -1.23 -4.37 18.04
CA VAL A 701 -1.32 -3.39 19.13
C VAL A 701 -0.01 -2.65 19.29
N ASP A 702 -0.09 -1.34 19.45
CA ASP A 702 1.09 -0.50 19.67
C ASP A 702 1.43 -0.34 21.16
N SER A 703 2.56 0.29 21.47
CA SER A 703 3.03 0.49 22.85
C SER A 703 2.06 1.26 23.76
N PHE A 704 1.16 2.07 23.19
CA PHE A 704 0.16 2.83 23.94
C PHE A 704 -1.09 2.00 24.24
N GLY A 705 -1.17 0.76 23.72
CA GLY A 705 -2.35 -0.10 23.78
C GLY A 705 -3.39 0.24 22.72
N THR A 706 -3.02 0.98 21.66
CA THR A 706 -3.92 1.30 20.55
C THR A 706 -3.98 0.12 19.59
N LEU A 707 -5.19 -0.32 19.26
CA LEU A 707 -5.45 -1.53 18.50
C LEU A 707 -5.75 -1.20 17.03
N TRP A 708 -5.13 -1.95 16.12
CA TRP A 708 -5.22 -1.76 14.66
C TRP A 708 -5.53 -3.10 14.01
N GLN A 709 -6.32 -3.08 12.93
CA GLN A 709 -6.55 -4.27 12.11
C GLN A 709 -7.00 -3.88 10.70
N SER A 710 -6.92 -4.81 9.77
CA SER A 710 -7.64 -4.75 8.50
C SER A 710 -9.02 -5.42 8.60
N ASP A 711 -9.89 -5.20 7.61
CA ASP A 711 -11.15 -5.95 7.45
C ASP A 711 -11.51 -6.04 5.96
N ASN A 712 -11.69 -7.27 5.46
CA ASN A 712 -11.99 -7.53 4.05
C ASN A 712 -13.48 -7.26 3.73
N ASP A 713 -13.79 -6.73 2.54
CA ASP A 713 -15.14 -6.48 2.06
C ASP A 713 -15.78 -7.71 1.39
N ASP A 714 -17.03 -7.59 0.93
CA ASP A 714 -17.58 -8.55 -0.03
C ASP A 714 -17.04 -8.24 -1.43
N ASP A 715 -16.43 -9.24 -2.07
CA ASP A 715 -15.73 -9.09 -3.35
C ASP A 715 -16.48 -8.20 -4.37
N GLY A 716 -15.76 -7.21 -4.88
CA GLY A 716 -16.23 -6.33 -5.96
C GLY A 716 -16.87 -5.03 -5.50
N ASN A 717 -17.06 -4.80 -4.20
CA ASN A 717 -17.59 -3.54 -3.69
C ASN A 717 -16.52 -2.47 -3.37
N LYS A 718 -15.24 -2.87 -3.31
CA LYS A 718 -14.07 -2.00 -3.16
C LYS A 718 -13.98 -1.29 -1.79
N SER A 719 -14.39 -1.97 -0.72
CA SER A 719 -14.51 -1.39 0.62
C SER A 719 -13.55 -1.99 1.65
N VAL A 720 -12.46 -2.66 1.23
CA VAL A 720 -11.42 -3.12 2.16
C VAL A 720 -10.98 -1.95 3.02
N ARG A 721 -10.84 -2.17 4.33
CA ARG A 721 -10.56 -1.10 5.28
C ARG A 721 -9.45 -1.41 6.25
N ILE A 722 -8.81 -0.34 6.72
CA ILE A 722 -7.95 -0.35 7.91
C ILE A 722 -8.69 0.37 9.02
N ASN A 723 -8.70 -0.26 10.19
CA ASN A 723 -9.42 0.19 11.37
C ASN A 723 -8.45 0.60 12.48
N TYR A 724 -8.73 1.74 13.10
CA TYR A 724 -8.46 1.90 14.52
C TYR A 724 -9.60 1.21 15.27
N VAL A 725 -9.29 0.17 16.05
CA VAL A 725 -10.29 -0.56 16.81
C VAL A 725 -10.52 0.15 18.14
N MET A 726 -11.55 1.00 18.21
CA MET A 726 -12.03 1.56 19.46
C MET A 726 -12.63 0.45 20.34
N GLU A 727 -12.13 0.31 21.57
CA GLU A 727 -12.58 -0.74 22.49
C GLU A 727 -14.11 -0.72 22.65
N PHE A 728 -14.72 -1.89 22.50
CA PHE A 728 -16.15 -2.20 22.58
C PHE A 728 -17.02 -1.66 21.43
N GLY A 729 -16.40 -1.20 20.34
CA GLY A 729 -17.10 -0.70 19.17
C GLY A 729 -17.83 -1.77 18.34
N ASN A 730 -18.92 -1.36 17.69
CA ASN A 730 -19.58 -2.08 16.60
C ASN A 730 -19.08 -1.51 15.26
N PHE A 731 -18.64 -2.38 14.34
CA PHE A 731 -18.03 -1.97 13.07
C PHE A 731 -18.86 -2.26 11.81
N GLY A 732 -20.13 -2.64 11.98
CA GLY A 732 -21.17 -2.45 10.98
C GLY A 732 -21.16 -3.36 9.76
N TYR A 733 -20.53 -4.55 9.79
CA TYR A 733 -20.60 -5.48 8.64
C TYR A 733 -22.05 -5.91 8.31
N VAL A 734 -22.84 -6.24 9.33
CA VAL A 734 -24.30 -6.44 9.18
C VAL A 734 -25.07 -5.45 10.02
N ASP A 735 -26.32 -5.20 9.65
CA ASP A 735 -27.26 -4.41 10.45
C ASP A 735 -27.36 -4.97 11.88
N GLU A 736 -27.18 -4.11 12.88
CA GLU A 736 -27.07 -4.54 14.28
C GLU A 736 -28.39 -5.13 14.82
N LEU A 737 -29.54 -4.66 14.35
CA LEU A 737 -30.83 -5.06 14.90
C LEU A 737 -31.31 -6.37 14.27
N THR A 738 -31.21 -6.45 12.95
CA THR A 738 -31.80 -7.52 12.13
C THR A 738 -30.77 -8.57 11.71
N GLY A 739 -29.48 -8.24 11.68
CA GLY A 739 -28.43 -9.08 11.09
C GLY A 739 -28.47 -9.11 9.56
N ALA A 740 -29.23 -8.21 8.92
CA ALA A 740 -29.30 -8.13 7.47
C ALA A 740 -27.98 -7.62 6.87
N GLY A 741 -27.62 -8.14 5.69
CA GLY A 741 -26.50 -7.62 4.91
C GLY A 741 -26.84 -6.30 4.21
N TRP A 742 -25.80 -5.55 3.85
CA TRP A 742 -25.89 -4.22 3.22
C TRP A 742 -26.58 -4.17 1.85
N GLY A 743 -26.54 -5.28 1.09
CA GLY A 743 -26.86 -5.29 -0.34
C GLY A 743 -28.29 -4.85 -0.69
N ASP A 744 -29.27 -5.15 0.18
CA ASP A 744 -30.66 -4.73 -0.05
C ASP A 744 -30.86 -3.24 0.23
N GLY A 745 -30.16 -2.68 1.22
CA GLY A 745 -30.13 -1.25 1.49
C GLY A 745 -29.58 -0.48 0.29
N TRP A 746 -28.42 -0.92 -0.22
CA TRP A 746 -27.81 -0.36 -1.43
C TRP A 746 -28.74 -0.40 -2.64
N LYS A 747 -29.30 -1.57 -2.97
CA LYS A 747 -30.19 -1.73 -4.14
C LYS A 747 -31.39 -0.78 -4.08
N LYS A 748 -32.04 -0.66 -2.91
CA LYS A 748 -33.20 0.21 -2.70
C LYS A 748 -32.83 1.70 -2.83
N ALA A 749 -31.72 2.11 -2.23
CA ALA A 749 -31.25 3.49 -2.30
C ALA A 749 -30.82 3.89 -3.72
N ASN A 750 -30.02 3.04 -4.37
CA ASN A 750 -29.55 3.26 -5.73
C ASN A 750 -30.69 3.30 -6.75
N ALA A 751 -31.71 2.45 -6.60
CA ALA A 751 -32.88 2.46 -7.48
C ALA A 751 -33.59 3.83 -7.51
N LYS A 752 -33.61 4.52 -6.36
CA LYS A 752 -34.26 5.84 -6.19
C LYS A 752 -33.37 7.01 -6.59
N ALA A 753 -32.09 6.99 -6.17
CA ALA A 753 -31.22 8.15 -6.25
C ALA A 753 -30.07 8.04 -7.28
N LYS A 754 -29.93 6.90 -7.96
CA LYS A 754 -28.87 6.64 -8.96
C LYS A 754 -27.47 6.94 -8.41
N LEU A 755 -27.15 6.30 -7.30
CA LEU A 755 -25.92 6.53 -6.54
C LEU A 755 -24.68 6.00 -7.28
N SER A 756 -23.54 6.64 -7.05
CA SER A 756 -22.22 6.17 -7.49
C SER A 756 -21.79 4.91 -6.72
N ASP A 757 -21.03 4.02 -7.35
CA ASP A 757 -20.39 2.89 -6.69
C ASP A 757 -19.48 3.30 -5.52
N ASP A 758 -18.99 4.55 -5.49
CA ASP A 758 -18.19 5.09 -4.38
C ASP A 758 -18.99 5.23 -3.07
N GLU A 759 -20.32 5.16 -3.14
CA GLU A 759 -21.20 5.15 -1.96
C GLU A 759 -21.32 3.75 -1.33
N LYS A 760 -20.91 2.67 -2.04
CA LYS A 760 -21.04 1.30 -1.53
C LYS A 760 -20.38 1.08 -0.16
N PRO A 761 -19.18 1.60 0.14
CA PRO A 761 -18.57 1.45 1.47
C PRO A 761 -19.46 1.98 2.61
N ARG A 762 -20.19 3.07 2.37
CA ARG A 762 -21.11 3.65 3.36
C ARG A 762 -22.22 2.67 3.73
N PHE A 763 -22.77 1.96 2.76
CA PHE A 763 -23.78 0.91 2.99
C PHE A 763 -23.17 -0.38 3.51
N HIS A 764 -22.04 -0.82 2.94
CA HIS A 764 -21.36 -2.07 3.29
C HIS A 764 -21.09 -2.17 4.78
N TRP A 765 -20.60 -1.06 5.34
CA TRP A 765 -20.24 -0.95 6.74
C TRP A 765 -21.31 -0.26 7.60
N HIS A 766 -22.52 -0.03 7.08
CA HIS A 766 -23.63 0.63 7.78
C HIS A 766 -23.20 1.93 8.50
N LEU A 767 -22.39 2.77 7.84
CA LEU A 767 -21.73 3.92 8.49
C LEU A 767 -22.70 5.04 8.95
N ASP A 768 -23.94 5.01 8.46
CA ASP A 768 -24.99 5.95 8.83
C ASP A 768 -25.82 5.49 10.03
N ASP A 769 -25.54 4.31 10.58
CA ASP A 769 -26.28 3.78 11.72
C ASP A 769 -25.70 4.32 13.04
N PRO A 770 -26.54 4.82 13.97
CA PRO A 770 -26.10 5.14 15.32
C PRO A 770 -25.45 3.93 15.97
N GLY A 771 -24.25 4.08 16.54
CA GLY A 771 -23.53 2.98 17.19
C GLY A 771 -22.44 2.34 16.34
N VAL A 772 -22.40 2.62 15.03
CA VAL A 772 -21.33 2.13 14.17
C VAL A 772 -20.12 3.07 14.24
N VAL A 773 -18.98 2.50 14.63
CA VAL A 773 -17.70 3.21 14.71
C VAL A 773 -17.21 3.56 13.30
N PRO A 774 -16.71 4.79 13.07
CA PRO A 774 -16.18 5.17 11.77
C PRO A 774 -15.01 4.30 11.30
N THR A 775 -14.70 4.37 10.02
CA THR A 775 -13.54 3.69 9.42
C THR A 775 -12.38 4.67 9.27
N MET A 776 -11.13 4.24 9.56
CA MET A 776 -9.94 5.10 9.43
C MET A 776 -9.58 5.34 7.95
N LEU A 777 -9.55 4.27 7.15
CA LEU A 777 -9.16 4.32 5.74
C LEU A 777 -9.81 3.17 4.95
N ILE A 778 -10.39 3.49 3.80
CA ILE A 778 -10.80 2.51 2.77
C ILE A 778 -9.69 2.41 1.73
N THR A 779 -9.19 1.21 1.46
CA THR A 779 -8.06 0.95 0.55
C THR A 779 -8.49 0.46 -0.83
N GLY A 780 -9.78 0.22 -1.04
CA GLY A 780 -10.35 -0.19 -2.33
C GLY A 780 -10.61 -1.70 -2.40
N GLN A 781 -10.30 -2.30 -3.56
CA GLN A 781 -10.35 -3.76 -3.73
C GLN A 781 -9.10 -4.40 -3.13
N GLY A 782 -9.28 -5.50 -2.44
CA GLY A 782 -8.16 -6.29 -1.96
C GLY A 782 -8.58 -7.61 -1.33
N SER A 783 -7.63 -8.20 -0.65
CA SER A 783 -7.77 -9.37 0.20
C SER A 783 -6.72 -9.21 1.31
N PRO A 784 -7.01 -8.34 2.29
CA PRO A 784 -6.07 -7.98 3.33
C PRO A 784 -5.68 -9.20 4.15
N THR A 785 -4.41 -9.27 4.52
CA THR A 785 -3.83 -10.37 5.28
C THR A 785 -3.09 -9.82 6.51
N GLY A 786 -1.87 -10.29 6.80
CA GLY A 786 -1.17 -9.98 8.04
C GLY A 786 -0.77 -8.51 8.21
N ILE A 787 -0.59 -8.11 9.47
CA ILE A 787 -0.48 -6.70 9.89
C ILE A 787 0.40 -6.55 11.13
N THR A 788 1.22 -5.50 11.18
CA THR A 788 2.06 -5.18 12.35
C THR A 788 2.21 -3.68 12.57
N VAL A 789 2.61 -3.25 13.76
CA VAL A 789 3.04 -1.87 14.03
C VAL A 789 4.55 -1.81 14.05
N TYR A 790 5.14 -1.01 13.16
CA TYR A 790 6.59 -0.83 13.11
C TYR A 790 7.05 0.17 14.18
N GLU A 791 7.59 -0.31 15.29
CA GLU A 791 8.13 0.52 16.38
C GLU A 791 9.67 0.45 16.49
N GLY A 792 10.34 0.29 15.34
CA GLY A 792 11.79 0.37 15.22
C GLY A 792 12.27 1.68 14.61
N ASP A 793 13.60 1.88 14.64
CA ASP A 793 14.25 3.09 14.12
C ASP A 793 15.04 2.85 12.82
N LEU A 794 15.19 1.58 12.39
CA LEU A 794 15.96 1.21 11.21
C LEU A 794 15.34 1.79 9.92
N LEU A 795 14.03 1.61 9.74
CA LEU A 795 13.36 2.10 8.54
C LEU A 795 13.25 3.63 8.53
N PRO A 796 13.09 4.27 7.35
CA PRO A 796 12.90 5.71 7.22
C PRO A 796 11.70 6.25 8.01
N ALA A 797 11.75 7.55 8.33
CA ALA A 797 10.76 8.23 9.17
C ALA A 797 9.27 7.98 8.80
N PRO A 798 8.86 7.90 7.51
CA PRO A 798 7.46 7.62 7.16
C PRO A 798 6.91 6.29 7.67
N PHE A 799 7.77 5.32 8.00
CA PHE A 799 7.37 4.00 8.48
C PHE A 799 7.37 3.89 10.01
N ARG A 800 8.07 4.79 10.71
CA ARG A 800 8.27 4.74 12.16
C ARG A 800 6.97 5.01 12.91
N GLY A 801 6.63 4.09 13.81
CA GLY A 801 5.39 4.13 14.59
C GLY A 801 4.13 3.93 13.75
N GLN A 802 4.22 3.36 12.55
CA GLN A 802 3.09 3.19 11.64
C GLN A 802 2.69 1.74 11.48
N VAL A 803 1.43 1.52 11.11
CA VAL A 803 0.88 0.22 10.76
C VAL A 803 1.45 -0.21 9.40
N ILE A 804 2.02 -1.41 9.31
CA ILE A 804 2.47 -2.09 8.09
C ILE A 804 1.54 -3.27 7.83
N HIS A 805 1.13 -3.47 6.59
CA HIS A 805 0.07 -4.41 6.24
C HIS A 805 0.30 -5.05 4.87
N CYS A 806 0.02 -6.35 4.81
CA CYS A 806 0.00 -7.14 3.59
C CYS A 806 -1.40 -7.16 2.98
N ASP A 807 -1.49 -7.00 1.67
CA ASP A 807 -2.73 -7.18 0.92
C ASP A 807 -2.45 -8.03 -0.32
N ALA A 808 -2.96 -9.26 -0.27
CA ALA A 808 -2.63 -10.29 -1.26
C ALA A 808 -3.30 -10.01 -2.61
N GLY A 809 -4.53 -9.47 -2.60
CA GLY A 809 -5.32 -9.20 -3.80
C GLY A 809 -4.62 -8.24 -4.79
N PRO A 810 -4.19 -7.04 -4.35
CA PRO A 810 -3.45 -6.08 -5.15
C PRO A 810 -1.93 -6.30 -5.16
N ASN A 811 -1.42 -7.33 -4.47
CA ASN A 811 -0.02 -7.77 -4.49
C ASN A 811 0.94 -6.76 -3.85
N ILE A 812 0.71 -6.40 -2.59
CA ILE A 812 1.37 -5.23 -2.00
C ILE A 812 1.59 -5.38 -0.50
N VAL A 813 2.64 -4.71 -0.03
CA VAL A 813 2.86 -4.38 1.38
C VAL A 813 2.87 -2.86 1.49
N ARG A 814 2.10 -2.30 2.42
CA ARG A 814 1.94 -0.86 2.61
C ARG A 814 2.10 -0.49 4.06
N ALA A 815 2.56 0.73 4.30
CA ALA A 815 2.44 1.41 5.56
C ALA A 815 1.27 2.40 5.53
N TYR A 816 0.69 2.67 6.69
CA TYR A 816 -0.36 3.65 6.86
C TYR A 816 0.07 4.76 7.83
N PRO A 817 0.78 5.81 7.35
CA PRO A 817 1.10 6.95 8.18
C PRO A 817 -0.16 7.60 8.74
N ALA A 818 -0.43 7.34 10.02
CA ALA A 818 -1.62 7.75 10.73
C ALA A 818 -1.45 9.13 11.37
N LYS A 819 -2.54 9.89 11.40
CA LYS A 819 -2.64 11.19 12.06
C LYS A 819 -3.91 11.22 12.90
N THR A 820 -3.83 11.87 14.05
CA THR A 820 -5.02 12.14 14.87
C THR A 820 -6.02 12.98 14.08
N ALA A 821 -7.28 12.59 14.14
CA ALA A 821 -8.40 13.27 13.51
C ALA A 821 -9.56 13.33 14.51
N GLY A 822 -9.62 14.42 15.26
CA GLY A 822 -10.47 14.51 16.45
C GLY A 822 -10.11 13.43 17.47
N ALA A 823 -11.09 12.69 17.92
CA ALA A 823 -10.99 11.52 18.76
C ALA A 823 -10.65 10.24 17.99
N GLY A 824 -10.41 10.28 16.69
CA GLY A 824 -10.01 9.10 15.92
C GLY A 824 -8.72 9.33 15.15
N TYR A 825 -8.63 8.66 14.02
CA TYR A 825 -7.48 8.73 13.13
C TYR A 825 -7.92 8.83 11.68
N THR A 826 -7.05 9.44 10.87
CA THR A 826 -7.00 9.28 9.42
C THR A 826 -5.62 8.78 9.04
N ALA A 827 -5.45 8.22 7.84
CA ALA A 827 -4.15 7.76 7.38
C ALA A 827 -3.91 8.04 5.90
N THR A 828 -2.64 8.10 5.53
CA THR A 828 -2.18 8.06 4.14
C THR A 828 -1.62 6.67 3.82
N ILE A 829 -1.23 6.42 2.56
CA ILE A 829 -0.62 5.16 2.13
C ILE A 829 0.82 5.43 1.71
N ALA A 830 1.76 4.65 2.23
CA ALA A 830 3.14 4.62 1.77
C ALA A 830 3.53 3.19 1.34
N PRO A 831 4.04 2.98 0.11
CA PRO A 831 4.40 1.65 -0.37
C PRO A 831 5.65 1.10 0.36
N VAL A 832 5.63 -0.19 0.68
CA VAL A 832 6.79 -0.94 1.21
C VAL A 832 7.32 -1.90 0.14
N LEU A 833 6.45 -2.79 -0.35
CA LEU A 833 6.71 -3.69 -1.50
C LEU A 833 5.49 -3.69 -2.43
N THR A 834 5.70 -3.78 -3.74
CA THR A 834 4.62 -3.88 -4.73
C THR A 834 4.97 -4.86 -5.83
N GLY A 835 4.14 -5.88 -6.02
CA GLY A 835 4.17 -6.82 -7.15
C GLY A 835 3.69 -6.17 -8.44
N ALA A 836 4.37 -5.11 -8.88
CA ALA A 836 3.98 -4.35 -10.05
C ALA A 836 4.13 -5.20 -11.32
N ARG A 837 5.23 -5.96 -11.41
CA ARG A 837 5.57 -6.83 -12.55
C ARG A 837 5.34 -8.31 -12.28
N ASP A 838 5.22 -8.68 -11.01
CA ASP A 838 4.94 -10.06 -10.61
C ASP A 838 3.57 -10.16 -9.93
N LYS A 839 2.61 -10.70 -10.68
CA LYS A 839 1.24 -10.93 -10.22
C LYS A 839 1.06 -12.23 -9.47
N TRP A 840 2.14 -12.92 -9.10
CA TRP A 840 2.11 -14.07 -8.19
C TRP A 840 2.54 -13.70 -6.77
N PHE A 841 3.13 -12.52 -6.57
CA PHE A 841 3.37 -11.98 -5.23
C PHE A 841 2.06 -11.89 -4.44
N ARG A 842 1.96 -12.68 -3.37
CA ARG A 842 0.81 -12.82 -2.46
C ARG A 842 1.34 -12.66 -1.03
N PRO A 843 1.64 -11.43 -0.60
CA PRO A 843 2.10 -11.21 0.76
C PRO A 843 1.02 -11.68 1.74
N ALA A 844 1.38 -12.66 2.55
CA ALA A 844 0.50 -13.32 3.49
C ALA A 844 0.60 -12.69 4.88
N ASP A 845 1.80 -12.26 5.29
CA ASP A 845 2.01 -11.69 6.61
C ASP A 845 3.32 -10.89 6.69
N VAL A 846 3.44 -10.02 7.70
CA VAL A 846 4.58 -9.15 7.96
C VAL A 846 4.86 -8.97 9.46
N CYS A 847 6.11 -9.15 9.87
CA CYS A 847 6.56 -8.92 11.25
C CYS A 847 7.91 -8.21 11.31
N VAL A 848 8.37 -7.87 12.52
CA VAL A 848 9.59 -7.07 12.74
C VAL A 848 10.68 -7.90 13.40
N ALA A 849 11.84 -7.99 12.76
CA ALA A 849 13.00 -8.71 13.25
C ALA A 849 13.76 -7.93 14.36
N PRO A 850 14.62 -8.59 15.16
CA PRO A 850 15.35 -7.96 16.26
C PRO A 850 16.25 -6.77 15.86
N ASP A 851 16.74 -6.74 14.62
CA ASP A 851 17.53 -5.65 14.07
C ASP A 851 16.70 -4.44 13.60
N GLY A 852 15.37 -4.59 13.59
CA GLY A 852 14.43 -3.58 13.11
C GLY A 852 14.12 -3.66 11.61
N SER A 853 14.55 -4.70 10.89
CA SER A 853 14.08 -4.99 9.54
C SER A 853 12.69 -5.65 9.55
N LEU A 854 11.96 -5.56 8.44
CA LEU A 854 10.70 -6.30 8.27
C LEU A 854 10.96 -7.65 7.64
N ILE A 855 10.19 -8.65 8.04
CA ILE A 855 10.09 -9.95 7.37
C ILE A 855 8.70 -10.04 6.77
N VAL A 856 8.62 -10.36 5.47
CA VAL A 856 7.37 -10.50 4.72
C VAL A 856 7.28 -11.93 4.19
N ALA A 857 6.25 -12.66 4.63
CA ALA A 857 5.89 -13.95 4.05
C ALA A 857 5.11 -13.74 2.75
N ASP A 858 5.50 -14.44 1.70
CA ASP A 858 4.85 -14.43 0.40
C ASP A 858 4.38 -15.84 0.05
N TRP A 859 3.06 -16.05 0.07
CA TRP A 859 2.44 -17.33 -0.29
C TRP A 859 2.87 -17.76 -1.70
N TYR A 860 3.08 -16.79 -2.60
CA TYR A 860 3.49 -16.93 -3.99
C TYR A 860 2.60 -17.84 -4.84
N ASP A 861 1.46 -17.32 -5.32
CA ASP A 861 0.45 -18.10 -6.06
C ASP A 861 -0.26 -17.26 -7.15
N PRO A 862 -0.67 -17.86 -8.28
CA PRO A 862 -1.45 -17.17 -9.31
C PRO A 862 -2.83 -16.69 -8.82
N GLY A 863 -3.46 -17.43 -7.92
CA GLY A 863 -4.77 -17.13 -7.35
C GLY A 863 -4.68 -16.26 -6.09
N VAL A 864 -5.82 -15.70 -5.68
CA VAL A 864 -5.95 -14.95 -4.42
C VAL A 864 -6.88 -15.73 -3.50
N GLY A 865 -6.48 -15.93 -2.26
CA GLY A 865 -7.21 -16.75 -1.29
C GLY A 865 -7.22 -18.23 -1.66
N GLY A 866 -7.39 -19.10 -0.67
CA GLY A 866 -7.35 -20.56 -0.91
C GLY A 866 -8.45 -21.10 -1.82
N HIS A 867 -9.37 -20.26 -2.30
CA HIS A 867 -10.36 -20.63 -3.31
C HIS A 867 -9.73 -20.91 -4.68
N ALA A 868 -8.56 -20.34 -4.95
CA ALA A 868 -7.90 -20.42 -6.26
C ALA A 868 -6.43 -20.86 -6.18
N MET A 869 -6.02 -21.52 -5.09
CA MET A 869 -4.64 -21.99 -4.90
C MET A 869 -4.19 -22.89 -6.07
N GLY A 870 -3.29 -22.34 -6.88
CA GLY A 870 -2.86 -22.90 -8.15
C GLY A 870 -1.51 -23.60 -8.10
N ASP A 871 -0.60 -23.10 -7.25
CA ASP A 871 0.77 -23.61 -7.10
C ASP A 871 0.98 -24.18 -5.70
N LEU A 872 1.58 -25.36 -5.65
CA LEU A 872 1.93 -26.08 -4.43
C LEU A 872 3.45 -26.16 -4.25
N THR A 873 4.23 -25.56 -5.14
CA THR A 873 5.67 -25.86 -5.24
C THR A 873 6.55 -24.69 -4.88
N ARG A 874 5.98 -23.53 -4.55
CA ARG A 874 6.70 -22.29 -4.28
C ARG A 874 6.18 -21.59 -3.04
N GLY A 875 7.03 -20.71 -2.52
CA GLY A 875 6.76 -19.88 -1.36
C GLY A 875 8.03 -19.11 -1.00
N ARG A 876 7.90 -17.86 -0.57
CA ARG A 876 9.05 -16.98 -0.39
C ARG A 876 8.95 -16.19 0.90
N VAL A 877 10.11 -15.79 1.41
CA VAL A 877 10.23 -14.85 2.52
C VAL A 877 11.18 -13.74 2.11
N PHE A 878 10.72 -12.50 2.21
CA PHE A 878 11.51 -11.32 1.93
C PHE A 878 11.90 -10.63 3.23
N ARG A 879 13.15 -10.16 3.31
CA ARG A 879 13.60 -9.21 4.32
C ARG A 879 13.61 -7.80 3.71
N VAL A 880 12.99 -6.84 4.38
CA VAL A 880 12.99 -5.43 3.99
C VAL A 880 13.79 -4.62 5.01
N THR A 881 14.90 -4.06 4.56
CA THR A 881 15.87 -3.27 5.32
C THR A 881 16.11 -1.92 4.63
N VAL A 882 17.21 -1.25 4.95
CA VAL A 882 17.68 -0.02 4.30
C VAL A 882 19.04 -0.25 3.63
N PRO A 883 19.40 0.53 2.60
CA PRO A 883 20.75 0.49 2.03
C PRO A 883 21.84 0.69 3.10
N GLY A 884 22.86 -0.17 3.11
CA GLY A 884 23.93 -0.16 4.11
C GLY A 884 23.65 -0.98 5.38
N ALA A 885 22.44 -1.53 5.54
CA ALA A 885 22.05 -2.43 6.64
C ALA A 885 21.67 -3.83 6.14
N GLU A 886 22.36 -4.32 5.12
CA GLU A 886 22.08 -5.61 4.48
C GLU A 886 22.46 -6.82 5.35
N LYS A 887 23.45 -6.69 6.23
CA LYS A 887 23.78 -7.74 7.19
C LYS A 887 22.67 -7.90 8.22
N TYR A 888 22.30 -9.14 8.51
CA TYR A 888 21.30 -9.42 9.53
C TYR A 888 21.98 -9.57 10.89
N THR A 889 21.63 -8.71 11.84
CA THR A 889 22.33 -8.64 13.14
C THR A 889 21.36 -8.79 14.30
N VAL A 890 21.46 -9.89 15.03
CA VAL A 890 20.59 -10.15 16.18
C VAL A 890 21.24 -9.63 17.48
N PRO A 891 20.64 -8.64 18.17
CA PRO A 891 21.17 -8.14 19.43
C PRO A 891 21.11 -9.21 20.52
N LYS A 892 22.21 -9.37 21.27
CA LYS A 892 22.21 -10.24 22.47
C LYS A 892 21.42 -9.58 23.60
N LEU A 893 20.56 -10.35 24.26
CA LEU A 893 19.75 -9.89 25.39
C LEU A 893 20.36 -10.36 26.70
N ASP A 894 20.50 -9.45 27.68
CA ASP A 894 20.72 -9.80 29.08
C ASP A 894 19.39 -9.68 29.83
N LEU A 895 18.80 -10.81 30.20
CA LEU A 895 17.53 -10.85 30.93
C LEU A 895 17.73 -11.05 32.44
N THR A 896 18.97 -11.12 32.91
CA THR A 896 19.30 -11.39 34.32
C THR A 896 19.29 -10.14 35.19
N THR A 897 19.36 -8.97 34.57
CA THR A 897 19.36 -7.66 35.23
C THR A 897 18.17 -6.80 34.78
N PRO A 898 17.62 -5.93 35.65
CA PRO A 898 16.57 -4.99 35.22
C PRO A 898 17.00 -4.06 34.07
N ALA A 899 18.27 -3.64 34.04
CA ALA A 899 18.78 -2.77 32.98
C ALA A 899 18.83 -3.50 31.63
N GLY A 900 19.30 -4.75 31.60
CA GLY A 900 19.29 -5.58 30.40
C GLY A 900 17.87 -5.91 29.94
N ALA A 901 16.95 -6.20 30.88
CA ALA A 901 15.54 -6.43 30.56
C ALA A 901 14.84 -5.17 30.00
N VAL A 902 15.22 -3.96 30.46
CA VAL A 902 14.79 -2.70 29.83
C VAL A 902 15.32 -2.56 28.40
N ALA A 903 16.54 -3.02 28.11
CA ALA A 903 17.06 -3.02 26.75
C ALA A 903 16.24 -3.96 25.84
N ALA A 904 15.86 -5.14 26.33
CA ALA A 904 14.95 -6.05 25.62
C ALA A 904 13.55 -5.43 25.40
N LEU A 905 13.00 -4.74 26.41
CA LEU A 905 11.71 -4.03 26.30
C LEU A 905 11.71 -2.90 25.25
N LYS A 906 12.88 -2.32 24.95
CA LYS A 906 13.03 -1.31 23.89
C LYS A 906 13.06 -1.91 22.48
N SER A 907 13.29 -3.22 22.35
CA SER A 907 13.39 -3.89 21.05
C SER A 907 12.17 -3.61 20.16
N PRO A 908 12.35 -3.47 18.84
CA PRO A 908 11.23 -3.42 17.91
C PRO A 908 10.54 -4.78 17.74
N ASN A 909 11.25 -5.87 18.00
CA ASN A 909 10.74 -7.24 17.89
C ASN A 909 9.83 -7.61 19.08
N LEU A 910 8.66 -8.18 18.79
CA LEU A 910 7.65 -8.51 19.80
C LEU A 910 8.13 -9.59 20.79
N THR A 911 8.80 -10.65 20.31
CA THR A 911 9.32 -11.71 21.19
C THR A 911 10.39 -11.20 22.15
N ALA A 912 11.29 -10.33 21.69
CA ALA A 912 12.28 -9.67 22.56
C ALA A 912 11.60 -8.76 23.60
N ARG A 913 10.54 -8.04 23.20
CA ARG A 913 9.73 -7.24 24.14
C ARG A 913 9.01 -8.11 25.18
N TYR A 914 8.46 -9.25 24.76
CA TYR A 914 7.83 -10.23 25.65
C TYR A 914 8.81 -10.72 26.73
N LEU A 915 10.04 -11.07 26.34
CA LEU A 915 11.10 -11.48 27.27
C LEU A 915 11.47 -10.35 28.24
N GLY A 916 11.68 -9.13 27.73
CA GLY A 916 11.97 -7.96 28.55
C GLY A 916 10.86 -7.66 29.55
N TYR A 917 9.60 -7.68 29.10
CA TYR A 917 8.43 -7.50 29.95
C TYR A 917 8.37 -8.57 31.06
N THR A 918 8.53 -9.85 30.70
CA THR A 918 8.45 -10.97 31.63
C THR A 918 9.56 -10.90 32.68
N ALA A 919 10.79 -10.59 32.28
CA ALA A 919 11.92 -10.42 33.20
C ALA A 919 11.71 -9.24 34.17
N LEU A 920 11.21 -8.10 33.68
CA LEU A 920 10.93 -6.93 34.52
C LEU A 920 9.78 -7.18 35.49
N LYS A 921 8.72 -7.85 35.03
CA LYS A 921 7.60 -8.25 35.88
C LYS A 921 8.05 -9.20 37.00
N ASN A 922 8.86 -10.20 36.67
CA ASN A 922 9.43 -11.14 37.65
C ASN A 922 10.40 -10.47 38.64
N SER A 923 11.07 -9.39 38.22
CA SER A 923 11.96 -8.60 39.08
C SER A 923 11.22 -7.75 40.12
N GLY A 924 9.92 -7.49 39.92
CA GLY A 924 9.09 -6.73 40.85
C GLY A 924 9.69 -5.36 41.19
N ALA A 925 9.72 -5.01 42.48
CA ALA A 925 10.23 -3.71 42.97
C ALA A 925 11.70 -3.42 42.56
N LYS A 926 12.51 -4.45 42.29
CA LYS A 926 13.91 -4.25 41.83
C LYS A 926 13.98 -3.61 40.44
N ALA A 927 12.93 -3.71 39.63
CA ALA A 927 12.86 -3.08 38.32
C ALA A 927 12.45 -1.61 38.35
N GLU A 928 11.94 -1.11 39.48
CA GLU A 928 11.30 0.21 39.56
C GLU A 928 12.24 1.34 39.13
N ALA A 929 13.50 1.33 39.60
CA ALA A 929 14.46 2.38 39.28
C ALA A 929 14.74 2.49 37.76
N GLU A 930 14.93 1.36 37.09
CA GLU A 930 15.18 1.32 35.64
C GLU A 930 13.92 1.64 34.83
N LEU A 931 12.74 1.22 35.31
CA LEU A 931 11.46 1.58 34.69
C LEU A 931 11.14 3.08 34.81
N VAL A 932 11.38 3.69 35.98
CA VAL A 932 11.24 5.14 36.17
C VAL A 932 12.20 5.91 35.27
N LYS A 933 13.43 5.41 35.11
CA LYS A 933 14.40 5.98 34.17
C LYS A 933 13.91 5.86 32.72
N LEU A 934 13.34 4.72 32.33
CA LEU A 934 12.74 4.54 31.00
C LEU A 934 11.54 5.47 30.75
N PHE A 935 10.69 5.66 31.77
CA PHE A 935 9.53 6.56 31.72
C PHE A 935 9.90 8.04 31.54
N LYS A 936 11.16 8.41 31.82
CA LYS A 936 11.71 9.76 31.62
C LYS A 936 12.49 9.91 30.30
N SER A 937 12.49 8.90 29.43
CA SER A 937 13.19 8.98 28.12
C SER A 937 12.44 9.88 27.12
N ASP A 938 13.09 10.27 26.03
CA ASP A 938 12.47 11.14 25.01
C ASP A 938 11.50 10.41 24.07
N ASN A 939 11.48 9.06 24.10
CA ASN A 939 10.64 8.26 23.21
C ASN A 939 9.33 7.87 23.91
N ALA A 940 8.20 8.45 23.45
CA ALA A 940 6.86 8.20 23.98
C ALA A 940 6.48 6.71 24.09
N ARG A 941 6.86 5.88 23.11
CA ARG A 941 6.57 4.44 23.12
C ARG A 941 7.35 3.72 24.20
N HIS A 942 8.62 4.06 24.40
CA HIS A 942 9.41 3.53 25.51
C HIS A 942 8.82 3.91 26.88
N ARG A 943 8.36 5.17 27.01
CA ARG A 943 7.69 5.63 28.24
C ARG A 943 6.39 4.85 28.49
N ALA A 944 5.58 4.63 27.46
CA ALA A 944 4.35 3.84 27.56
C ALA A 944 4.63 2.39 27.98
N ARG A 945 5.61 1.72 27.36
CA ARG A 945 6.06 0.37 27.76
C ARG A 945 6.48 0.30 29.22
N ALA A 946 7.20 1.32 29.72
CA ALA A 946 7.56 1.42 31.14
C ALA A 946 6.32 1.56 32.04
N LEU A 947 5.38 2.41 31.64
CA LEU A 947 4.20 2.75 32.43
C LEU A 947 3.30 1.53 32.70
N TRP A 948 3.14 0.63 31.73
CA TRP A 948 2.39 -0.62 31.91
C TRP A 948 2.95 -1.49 33.05
N LEU A 949 4.28 -1.57 33.17
CA LEU A 949 4.95 -2.32 34.24
C LEU A 949 4.94 -1.54 35.56
N LEU A 950 5.21 -0.23 35.54
CA LEU A 950 5.17 0.63 36.73
C LEU A 950 3.79 0.59 37.41
N ALA A 951 2.71 0.58 36.63
CA ALA A 951 1.35 0.51 37.15
C ALA A 951 1.09 -0.78 37.94
N GLN A 952 1.78 -1.88 37.64
CA GLN A 952 1.63 -3.16 38.34
C GLN A 952 2.45 -3.26 39.64
N LEU A 953 3.36 -2.32 39.90
CA LEU A 953 4.17 -2.30 41.13
C LEU A 953 3.38 -1.75 42.33
N PRO A 954 3.83 -1.96 43.59
CA PRO A 954 3.18 -1.39 44.76
C PRO A 954 2.99 0.13 44.70
N GLY A 955 3.91 0.86 44.05
CA GLY A 955 3.83 2.31 43.80
C GLY A 955 2.98 2.72 42.59
N GLY A 956 2.31 1.79 41.92
CA GLY A 956 1.66 2.01 40.62
C GLY A 956 0.67 3.18 40.58
N LYS A 957 -0.12 3.39 41.64
CA LYS A 957 -1.04 4.53 41.73
C LYS A 957 -0.33 5.88 41.65
N ALA A 958 0.85 6.01 42.27
CA ALA A 958 1.63 7.24 42.23
C ALA A 958 2.23 7.49 40.83
N HIS A 959 2.73 6.43 40.18
CA HIS A 959 3.23 6.51 38.81
C HIS A 959 2.13 6.90 37.82
N LEU A 960 0.94 6.32 37.94
CA LEU A 960 -0.23 6.71 37.15
C LEU A 960 -0.64 8.16 37.42
N ALA A 961 -0.70 8.61 38.67
CA ALA A 961 -1.03 10.00 39.01
C ALA A 961 -0.06 11.02 38.38
N SER A 962 1.21 10.65 38.22
CA SER A 962 2.21 11.44 37.48
C SER A 962 1.91 11.43 35.97
N ALA A 963 1.70 10.24 35.39
CA ALA A 963 1.45 10.07 33.96
C ALA A 963 0.12 10.73 33.49
N LEU A 964 -0.91 10.80 34.35
CA LEU A 964 -2.16 11.52 34.06
C LEU A 964 -1.97 13.05 33.93
N LYS A 965 -0.82 13.59 34.33
CA LYS A 965 -0.47 15.03 34.20
C LYS A 965 0.55 15.29 33.10
N ASP A 966 0.89 14.25 32.33
CA ASP A 966 1.92 14.36 31.31
C ASP A 966 1.51 15.32 30.19
N THR A 967 2.49 15.96 29.54
CA THR A 967 2.22 16.83 28.39
C THR A 967 1.79 16.04 27.15
N ASP A 968 2.25 14.79 27.02
CA ASP A 968 1.92 13.91 25.92
C ASP A 968 0.55 13.25 26.12
N ALA A 969 -0.37 13.46 25.17
CA ALA A 969 -1.71 12.91 25.21
C ALA A 969 -1.72 11.37 25.18
N ASP A 970 -0.79 10.73 24.46
CA ASP A 970 -0.73 9.28 24.37
C ASP A 970 -0.31 8.65 25.70
N ILE A 971 0.54 9.35 26.48
CA ILE A 971 0.90 8.92 27.83
C ILE A 971 -0.28 9.04 28.80
N ARG A 972 -1.07 10.12 28.72
CA ARG A 972 -2.30 10.25 29.52
C ARG A 972 -3.33 9.18 29.16
N ILE A 973 -3.46 8.86 27.86
CA ILE A 973 -4.28 7.75 27.37
C ILE A 973 -3.80 6.41 27.93
N THR A 974 -2.50 6.11 27.82
CA THR A 974 -1.91 4.88 28.37
C THR A 974 -2.13 4.78 29.88
N ALA A 975 -1.99 5.89 30.62
CA ALA A 975 -2.22 5.92 32.06
C ALA A 975 -3.67 5.55 32.42
N LEU A 976 -4.66 6.12 31.71
CA LEU A 976 -6.07 5.80 31.93
C LEU A 976 -6.40 4.35 31.53
N ARG A 977 -5.84 3.85 30.42
CA ARG A 977 -5.97 2.45 30.04
C ARG A 977 -5.37 1.54 31.11
N ALA A 978 -4.15 1.80 31.60
CA ALA A 978 -3.53 1.04 32.68
C ALA A 978 -4.35 1.09 33.99
N ALA A 979 -4.92 2.25 34.34
CA ALA A 979 -5.83 2.36 35.48
C ALA A 979 -7.05 1.45 35.35
N ARG A 980 -7.64 1.34 34.16
CA ARG A 980 -8.74 0.39 33.88
C ARG A 980 -8.27 -1.05 33.92
N ARG A 981 -7.16 -1.37 33.25
CA ARG A 981 -6.66 -2.76 33.12
C ARG A 981 -6.26 -3.38 34.45
N TYR A 982 -5.67 -2.59 35.35
CA TYR A 982 -5.20 -3.07 36.65
C TYR A 982 -6.10 -2.66 37.82
N ASN A 983 -7.29 -2.10 37.54
CA ASN A 983 -8.26 -1.63 38.53
C ASN A 983 -7.68 -0.66 39.57
N LEU A 984 -6.91 0.33 39.10
CA LEU A 984 -6.21 1.33 39.91
C LEU A 984 -6.96 2.66 39.92
N ASP A 985 -8.21 2.62 40.37
CA ASP A 985 -9.12 3.79 40.44
C ASP A 985 -9.34 4.50 39.08
N PRO A 986 -9.91 3.78 38.09
CA PRO A 986 -10.17 4.36 36.77
C PRO A 986 -11.15 5.54 36.83
N LEU A 987 -12.04 5.60 37.83
CA LEU A 987 -12.99 6.69 37.99
C LEU A 987 -12.27 7.99 38.40
N ALA A 988 -11.37 7.95 39.38
CA ALA A 988 -10.59 9.14 39.74
C ALA A 988 -9.73 9.65 38.57
N ALA A 989 -9.10 8.73 37.83
CA ALA A 989 -8.34 9.07 36.62
C ALA A 989 -9.24 9.74 35.56
N THR A 990 -10.45 9.22 35.36
CA THR A 990 -11.46 9.80 34.46
C THR A 990 -11.88 11.18 34.91
N THR A 991 -12.18 11.38 36.20
CA THR A 991 -12.56 12.67 36.78
C THR A 991 -11.48 13.73 36.55
N GLN A 992 -10.20 13.36 36.65
CA GLN A 992 -9.08 14.26 36.36
C GLN A 992 -9.01 14.66 34.88
N LEU A 993 -9.27 13.73 33.96
CA LEU A 993 -9.06 13.89 32.51
C LEU A 993 -10.32 14.27 31.73
N VAL A 994 -11.50 14.31 32.35
CA VAL A 994 -12.79 14.56 31.69
C VAL A 994 -12.85 15.89 30.91
N SER A 995 -11.96 16.84 31.22
CA SER A 995 -11.83 18.16 30.56
C SER A 995 -10.51 18.34 29.80
N ASP A 996 -9.80 17.26 29.54
CA ASP A 996 -8.54 17.31 28.79
C ASP A 996 -8.74 18.02 27.45
N SER A 997 -7.77 18.81 27.01
CA SER A 997 -7.85 19.52 25.74
C SER A 997 -7.90 18.57 24.54
N SER A 998 -7.30 17.38 24.65
CA SER A 998 -7.29 16.38 23.60
C SER A 998 -8.61 15.62 23.52
N PRO A 999 -9.32 15.65 22.37
CA PRO A 999 -10.52 14.82 22.17
C PRO A 999 -10.22 13.32 22.25
N ALA A 1000 -9.01 12.88 21.90
CA ALA A 1000 -8.59 11.48 22.05
C ALA A 1000 -8.46 11.05 23.53
N VAL A 1001 -8.04 11.95 24.43
CA VAL A 1001 -8.03 11.67 25.87
C VAL A 1001 -9.45 11.62 26.43
N ARG A 1002 -10.31 12.56 26.01
CA ARG A 1002 -11.72 12.57 26.40
C ARG A 1002 -12.49 11.35 25.87
N ARG A 1003 -12.14 10.83 24.68
CA ARG A 1003 -12.63 9.54 24.17
C ARG A 1003 -12.33 8.40 25.14
N GLU A 1004 -11.08 8.28 25.60
CA GLU A 1004 -10.70 7.24 26.55
C GLU A 1004 -11.41 7.41 27.91
N CYS A 1005 -11.70 8.65 28.33
CA CYS A 1005 -12.56 8.91 29.48
C CYS A 1005 -13.97 8.35 29.28
N ALA A 1006 -14.56 8.54 28.09
CA ALA A 1006 -15.86 7.97 27.76
C ALA A 1006 -15.82 6.43 27.83
N ILE A 1007 -14.83 5.80 27.19
CA ILE A 1007 -14.65 4.34 27.22
C ILE A 1007 -14.43 3.84 28.67
N ALA A 1008 -13.74 4.60 29.52
CA ALA A 1008 -13.53 4.28 30.93
C ALA A 1008 -14.82 4.27 31.77
N LEU A 1009 -15.83 5.07 31.39
CA LEU A 1009 -17.11 5.12 32.08
C LEU A 1009 -18.02 3.94 31.73
N ARG A 1010 -17.73 3.17 30.66
CA ARG A 1010 -18.59 2.05 30.24
C ARG A 1010 -18.89 1.12 31.42
N HIS A 1011 -20.19 0.86 31.62
CA HIS A 1011 -20.74 0.02 32.70
C HIS A 1011 -20.46 0.52 34.14
N SER A 1012 -19.93 1.72 34.32
CA SER A 1012 -19.76 2.32 35.64
C SER A 1012 -21.11 2.47 36.34
N LYS A 1013 -21.12 2.11 37.63
CA LYS A 1013 -22.27 2.27 38.53
C LYS A 1013 -22.08 3.42 39.53
N ALA A 1014 -21.00 4.19 39.38
CA ALA A 1014 -20.73 5.30 40.28
C ALA A 1014 -21.78 6.40 40.12
N SER A 1015 -22.20 7.00 41.25
CA SER A 1015 -23.21 8.06 41.26
C SER A 1015 -22.78 9.33 40.51
N GLU A 1016 -21.47 9.57 40.38
CA GLU A 1016 -20.90 10.70 39.64
C GLU A 1016 -20.75 10.44 38.12
N ALA A 1017 -20.86 9.19 37.66
CA ALA A 1017 -20.68 8.84 36.25
C ALA A 1017 -21.62 9.61 35.29
N PRO A 1018 -22.92 9.81 35.59
CA PRO A 1018 -23.80 10.61 34.72
C PRO A 1018 -23.34 12.06 34.55
N ALA A 1019 -22.77 12.67 35.60
CA ALA A 1019 -22.26 14.04 35.55
C ALA A 1019 -20.97 14.13 34.73
N LEU A 1020 -20.07 13.15 34.89
CA LEU A 1020 -18.86 13.05 34.08
C LEU A 1020 -19.20 12.83 32.60
N TRP A 1021 -20.13 11.93 32.29
CA TRP A 1021 -20.60 11.70 30.92
C TRP A 1021 -21.24 12.96 30.33
N THR A 1022 -22.09 13.66 31.10
CA THR A 1022 -22.71 14.93 30.66
C THR A 1022 -21.65 15.97 30.28
N LYS A 1023 -20.57 16.06 31.06
CA LYS A 1023 -19.45 16.97 30.77
C LYS A 1023 -18.71 16.59 29.49
N LEU A 1024 -18.51 15.29 29.24
CA LEU A 1024 -17.94 14.80 27.98
C LEU A 1024 -18.87 15.11 26.81
N ALA A 1025 -20.18 14.90 26.96
CA ALA A 1025 -21.19 15.16 25.94
C ALA A 1025 -21.27 16.66 25.58
N GLN A 1026 -21.18 17.55 26.56
CA GLN A 1026 -21.10 19.00 26.34
C GLN A 1026 -19.82 19.45 25.61
N ALA A 1027 -18.76 18.62 25.61
CA ALA A 1027 -17.53 18.88 24.88
C ALA A 1027 -17.53 18.29 23.45
N HIS A 1028 -18.63 17.65 23.01
CA HIS A 1028 -18.81 17.26 21.61
C HIS A 1028 -19.00 18.51 20.74
N ASP A 1029 -18.32 18.57 19.61
CA ASP A 1029 -18.30 19.74 18.72
C ASP A 1029 -19.38 19.70 17.63
N GLY A 1030 -20.10 18.59 17.49
CA GLY A 1030 -21.10 18.36 16.45
C GLY A 1030 -20.52 17.94 15.10
N GLN A 1031 -19.25 17.51 15.06
CA GLN A 1031 -18.56 17.06 13.84
C GLN A 1031 -17.81 15.74 14.06
N ASP A 1032 -17.23 15.53 15.24
CA ASP A 1032 -16.38 14.37 15.53
C ASP A 1032 -17.20 13.08 15.77
N ARG A 1033 -17.42 12.31 14.70
CA ARG A 1033 -18.12 11.02 14.76
C ARG A 1033 -17.41 9.99 15.66
N TRP A 1034 -16.09 10.01 15.77
CA TRP A 1034 -15.37 9.09 16.66
C TRP A 1034 -15.70 9.39 18.11
N TYR A 1035 -15.70 10.67 18.47
CA TYR A 1035 -16.06 11.12 19.82
C TYR A 1035 -17.50 10.78 20.17
N LEU A 1036 -18.42 11.01 19.23
CA LEU A 1036 -19.84 10.70 19.39
C LEU A 1036 -20.08 9.21 19.66
N GLU A 1037 -19.38 8.31 18.95
CA GLU A 1037 -19.50 6.88 19.19
C GLU A 1037 -18.91 6.45 20.53
N ALA A 1038 -17.83 7.07 20.99
CA ALA A 1038 -17.28 6.82 22.32
C ALA A 1038 -18.26 7.21 23.44
N LEU A 1039 -19.01 8.32 23.28
CA LEU A 1039 -20.09 8.70 24.20
C LEU A 1039 -21.18 7.64 24.26
N GLY A 1040 -21.53 7.08 23.10
CA GLY A 1040 -22.51 6.00 22.99
C GLY A 1040 -22.03 4.69 23.63
N ILE A 1041 -20.76 4.32 23.45
CA ILE A 1041 -20.15 3.17 24.13
C ILE A 1041 -20.15 3.36 25.65
N ALA A 1042 -19.84 4.57 26.12
CA ALA A 1042 -19.85 4.91 27.54
C ALA A 1042 -21.24 4.67 28.15
N ALA A 1043 -22.29 5.12 27.46
CA ALA A 1043 -23.67 5.08 27.90
C ALA A 1043 -24.31 3.67 27.88
N ASP A 1044 -23.61 2.65 27.37
CA ASP A 1044 -24.08 1.26 27.34
C ASP A 1044 -24.61 0.81 28.72
N ARG A 1045 -25.83 0.23 28.73
CA ARG A 1045 -26.65 -0.15 29.91
C ARG A 1045 -27.13 1.00 30.81
N ASN A 1046 -26.76 2.26 30.56
CA ASN A 1046 -27.11 3.43 31.38
C ASN A 1046 -27.75 4.60 30.59
N GLU A 1047 -28.03 4.38 29.30
CA GLU A 1047 -28.30 5.44 28.33
C GLU A 1047 -29.45 6.38 28.70
N THR A 1048 -30.57 5.84 29.18
CA THR A 1048 -31.71 6.66 29.63
C THR A 1048 -31.33 7.63 30.75
N ALA A 1049 -30.61 7.15 31.77
CA ALA A 1049 -30.26 7.98 32.93
C ALA A 1049 -29.27 9.08 32.54
N TRP A 1050 -28.28 8.74 31.71
CA TRP A 1050 -27.21 9.68 31.34
C TRP A 1050 -27.69 10.69 30.29
N PHE A 1051 -28.49 10.26 29.32
CA PHE A 1051 -29.13 11.15 28.36
C PHE A 1051 -30.05 12.15 29.08
N SER A 1052 -30.84 11.70 30.06
CA SER A 1052 -31.72 12.59 30.83
C SER A 1052 -30.94 13.63 31.64
N ALA A 1053 -29.78 13.24 32.19
CA ALA A 1053 -28.89 14.18 32.88
C ALA A 1053 -28.33 15.24 31.93
N TRP A 1054 -27.87 14.83 30.74
CA TRP A 1054 -27.42 15.78 29.70
C TRP A 1054 -28.56 16.68 29.21
N GLN A 1055 -29.74 16.12 28.94
CA GLN A 1055 -30.89 16.88 28.47
C GLN A 1055 -31.29 17.96 29.49
N SER A 1056 -31.27 17.60 30.79
CA SER A 1056 -31.51 18.55 31.88
C SER A 1056 -30.46 19.65 31.92
N ALA A 1057 -29.18 19.31 31.73
CA ALA A 1057 -28.08 20.27 31.70
C ALA A 1057 -28.06 21.14 30.44
N ALA A 1058 -28.50 20.62 29.29
CA ALA A 1058 -28.57 21.33 28.02
C ALA A 1058 -29.69 22.38 28.01
N GLY A 1059 -30.79 22.13 28.73
CA GLY A 1059 -31.91 23.06 28.84
C GLY A 1059 -32.42 23.48 27.45
N ALA A 1060 -32.51 24.79 27.20
CA ALA A 1060 -32.94 25.32 25.90
C ALA A 1060 -31.93 25.10 24.75
N ASN A 1061 -30.67 24.76 25.06
CA ASN A 1061 -29.59 24.63 24.08
C ASN A 1061 -29.43 23.19 23.52
N TRP A 1062 -30.43 22.34 23.71
CA TRP A 1062 -30.40 20.96 23.20
C TRP A 1062 -30.34 20.86 21.67
N ASN A 1063 -30.84 21.87 20.94
CA ASN A 1063 -30.96 21.87 19.46
C ASN A 1063 -29.77 22.58 18.77
N THR A 1064 -28.55 22.33 19.23
CA THR A 1064 -27.29 22.73 18.55
C THR A 1064 -26.81 21.62 17.62
N PRO A 1065 -25.84 21.85 16.70
CA PRO A 1065 -25.25 20.76 15.91
C PRO A 1065 -24.77 19.58 16.78
N ALA A 1066 -24.04 19.86 17.87
CA ALA A 1066 -23.62 18.85 18.84
C ALA A 1066 -24.79 18.17 19.54
N GLY A 1067 -25.82 18.91 19.95
CA GLY A 1067 -26.99 18.33 20.60
C GLY A 1067 -27.83 17.44 19.68
N ARG A 1068 -27.98 17.82 18.40
CA ARG A 1068 -28.62 16.99 17.36
C ARG A 1068 -27.89 15.66 17.17
N ASP A 1069 -26.56 15.69 17.17
CA ASP A 1069 -25.71 14.50 17.10
C ASP A 1069 -25.91 13.57 18.32
N ILE A 1070 -25.92 14.13 19.53
CA ILE A 1070 -26.15 13.36 20.76
C ILE A 1070 -27.53 12.72 20.73
N ILE A 1071 -28.56 13.46 20.30
CA ILE A 1071 -29.93 12.95 20.16
C ILE A 1071 -30.00 11.82 19.12
N TRP A 1072 -29.37 12.02 17.96
CA TRP A 1072 -29.28 11.01 16.92
C TRP A 1072 -28.58 9.73 17.40
N ARG A 1073 -27.51 9.86 18.18
CA ARG A 1073 -26.77 8.71 18.69
C ARG A 1073 -27.53 7.94 19.77
N SER A 1074 -28.43 8.59 20.50
CA SER A 1074 -29.01 8.05 21.73
C SER A 1074 -30.14 7.04 21.49
N ARG A 1075 -30.02 5.84 22.07
CA ARG A 1075 -30.95 4.71 21.93
C ARG A 1075 -31.91 4.57 23.12
N THR A 1076 -32.48 5.67 23.57
CA THR A 1076 -33.37 5.73 24.74
C THR A 1076 -34.75 6.29 24.39
N PRO A 1077 -35.84 5.85 25.06
CA PRO A 1077 -37.17 6.46 24.90
C PRO A 1077 -37.19 7.99 25.00
N ALA A 1078 -36.34 8.59 25.85
CA ALA A 1078 -36.27 10.03 26.04
C ALA A 1078 -35.79 10.81 24.79
N ALA A 1079 -35.07 10.16 23.87
CA ALA A 1079 -34.60 10.77 22.64
C ALA A 1079 -35.69 10.81 21.54
N ALA A 1080 -36.65 9.88 21.56
CA ALA A 1080 -37.66 9.74 20.51
C ALA A 1080 -38.50 11.00 20.26
N PRO A 1081 -39.02 11.72 21.29
CA PRO A 1081 -39.77 12.95 21.06
C PRO A 1081 -38.92 14.07 20.44
N LEU A 1082 -37.61 14.11 20.74
CA LEU A 1082 -36.70 15.10 20.16
C LEU A 1082 -36.38 14.76 18.69
N LEU A 1083 -36.18 13.48 18.37
CA LEU A 1083 -36.05 13.01 16.98
C LEU A 1083 -37.29 13.37 16.16
N GLY A 1084 -38.49 13.14 16.69
CA GLY A 1084 -39.75 13.54 16.05
C GLY A 1084 -39.79 15.05 15.73
N LYS A 1085 -39.41 15.89 16.70
CA LYS A 1085 -39.30 17.35 16.49
C LYS A 1085 -38.30 17.71 15.40
N LEU A 1086 -37.13 17.07 15.38
CA LEU A 1086 -36.09 17.34 14.38
C LEU A 1086 -36.52 16.93 12.96
N VAL A 1087 -37.24 15.82 12.81
CA VAL A 1087 -37.78 15.36 11.52
C VAL A 1087 -38.86 16.31 10.99
N LEU A 1088 -39.74 16.80 11.88
CA LEU A 1088 -40.83 17.71 11.53
C LEU A 1088 -40.39 19.16 11.31
N ASP A 1089 -39.19 19.55 11.78
CA ASP A 1089 -38.67 20.90 11.58
C ASP A 1089 -38.43 21.18 10.09
N ALA A 1090 -39.06 22.25 9.59
CA ALA A 1090 -38.92 22.71 8.21
C ALA A 1090 -37.49 23.15 7.86
N LYS A 1091 -36.68 23.50 8.86
CA LYS A 1091 -35.27 23.90 8.69
C LYS A 1091 -34.31 22.72 8.62
N THR A 1092 -34.76 21.50 8.96
CA THR A 1092 -33.93 20.30 8.86
C THR A 1092 -33.79 19.88 7.41
N SER A 1093 -32.56 19.58 6.97
CA SER A 1093 -32.26 19.14 5.61
C SER A 1093 -32.92 17.79 5.31
N ALA A 1094 -33.14 17.45 4.03
CA ALA A 1094 -33.71 16.15 3.66
C ALA A 1094 -32.83 14.97 4.10
N GLU A 1095 -31.50 15.16 4.06
CA GLU A 1095 -30.51 14.19 4.51
C GLU A 1095 -30.59 13.99 6.03
N ASP A 1096 -30.61 15.07 6.80
CA ASP A 1096 -30.76 14.99 8.26
C ASP A 1096 -32.10 14.38 8.68
N LYS A 1097 -33.18 14.65 7.93
CA LYS A 1097 -34.47 14.00 8.19
C LYS A 1097 -34.38 12.48 8.04
N ALA A 1098 -33.72 11.99 6.98
CA ALA A 1098 -33.49 10.56 6.79
C ALA A 1098 -32.62 9.97 7.91
N ARG A 1099 -31.55 10.70 8.29
CA ARG A 1099 -30.65 10.35 9.40
C ARG A 1099 -31.39 10.23 10.74
N PHE A 1100 -32.22 11.20 11.11
CA PHE A 1100 -32.99 11.17 12.36
C PHE A 1100 -34.11 10.13 12.34
N LEU A 1101 -34.75 9.91 11.18
CA LEU A 1101 -35.74 8.85 11.04
C LEU A 1101 -35.10 7.47 11.23
N ARG A 1102 -33.90 7.24 10.69
CA ARG A 1102 -33.14 6.01 10.92
C ARG A 1102 -32.80 5.78 12.39
N ALA A 1103 -32.46 6.84 13.14
CA ALA A 1103 -32.17 6.71 14.58
C ALA A 1103 -33.35 6.18 15.41
N LEU A 1104 -34.60 6.45 15.00
CA LEU A 1104 -35.78 5.90 15.68
C LEU A 1104 -35.82 4.37 15.63
N ASP A 1105 -35.23 3.71 14.62
CA ASP A 1105 -35.18 2.24 14.54
C ASP A 1105 -34.42 1.63 15.73
N PHE A 1106 -33.37 2.32 16.20
CA PHE A 1106 -32.49 1.88 17.28
C PHE A 1106 -33.04 2.14 18.68
N ILE A 1107 -34.19 2.83 18.80
CA ILE A 1107 -34.92 2.95 20.05
C ILE A 1107 -35.85 1.73 20.19
N PRO A 1108 -35.75 0.96 21.30
CA PRO A 1108 -36.66 -0.15 21.56
C PRO A 1108 -38.14 0.28 21.49
N LYS A 1109 -39.04 -0.66 21.21
CA LYS A 1109 -40.47 -0.35 21.17
C LYS A 1109 -40.94 0.25 22.50
N CYS A 1110 -41.43 1.48 22.45
CA CYS A 1110 -41.96 2.23 23.60
C CYS A 1110 -43.00 3.25 23.13
N LYS A 1111 -43.77 3.80 24.08
CA LYS A 1111 -44.83 4.77 23.79
C LYS A 1111 -44.26 6.03 23.12
N GLU A 1112 -43.13 6.53 23.59
CA GLU A 1112 -42.50 7.77 23.11
C GLU A 1112 -42.07 7.66 21.64
N LYS A 1113 -41.61 6.47 21.23
CA LYS A 1113 -41.29 6.16 19.82
C LYS A 1113 -42.55 6.09 18.97
N ASP A 1114 -43.58 5.37 19.45
CA ASP A 1114 -44.85 5.24 18.73
C ASP A 1114 -45.53 6.62 18.54
N ASP A 1115 -45.52 7.47 19.58
CA ASP A 1115 -46.02 8.84 19.52
C ASP A 1115 -45.22 9.70 18.52
N ALA A 1116 -43.89 9.62 18.53
CA ALA A 1116 -43.04 10.36 17.59
C ALA A 1116 -43.28 9.94 16.14
N LEU A 1117 -43.43 8.64 15.87
CA LEU A 1117 -43.75 8.11 14.54
C LEU A 1117 -45.15 8.51 14.09
N ALA A 1118 -46.14 8.46 14.99
CA ALA A 1118 -47.50 8.92 14.71
C ALA A 1118 -47.51 10.41 14.33
N ALA A 1119 -46.77 11.25 15.07
CA ALA A 1119 -46.65 12.67 14.76
C ALA A 1119 -46.00 12.94 13.39
N ILE A 1120 -44.93 12.20 13.06
CA ILE A 1120 -44.28 12.30 11.75
C ILE A 1120 -45.24 11.89 10.61
N ALA A 1121 -46.01 10.83 10.81
CA ALA A 1121 -46.90 10.29 9.77
C ALA A 1121 -48.20 11.10 9.60
N LEU A 1122 -48.74 11.67 10.68
CA LEU A 1122 -50.08 12.27 10.70
C LEU A 1122 -50.07 13.81 10.75
N GLY A 1123 -48.92 14.45 10.97
CA GLY A 1123 -48.77 15.91 10.87
C GLY A 1123 -49.23 16.71 12.10
N ALA A 1124 -49.37 16.10 13.27
CA ALA A 1124 -49.57 16.79 14.54
C ALA A 1124 -49.01 15.97 15.71
N LEU A 1125 -48.41 16.66 16.70
CA LEU A 1125 -48.41 16.19 18.10
C LEU A 1125 -49.66 16.76 18.78
#